data_AF-U2PGA8-F1
#
_entry.id   AF-U2PGA8-F1
#
_cell.length_a   1.000
_cell.length_b   1.000
_cell.length_c   1.000
_cell.angle_alpha   90.00
_cell.angle_beta   90.00
_cell.angle_gamma   90.00
#
_symmetry.space_group_name_H-M   'P 1'
#
loop_
_entity.id
_entity.type
_entity.pdbx_description
1 polymer ?
#
loop_
_entity_poly.entity_id
_entity_poly.type
_entity_poly.pdbx_seq_one_letter_code
_entity_poly.pdbx_strand_id
1 'polypeptide(L)'
;MKKRLAKVLALGLTAAMVAGAPLSAMASEVNAADQAGETSAVAESAGSADETEADDGIASQDQNDASQDPVVNGVDPMSLDGVIQLDDGNWYYFNHGKWQYVNGLYPNSAGWWYVEDGQVDFSHEGLETYGGSEWYVKNGRIQFDYNGPLAMTITDDSSEETRQTLYYISNGRVDNGFTGLAQATLNGEDGWFYFQNGMWDQYPDTSLAEYGGSWWYIADGGKIDFNYKGTAYFNDVEWYVEGGRVDFSFTGRAEGDQVVADGMEVPFQTYFVNGMQQMDLTGVYYTEVKGNYGWYGFYKGQLASRDWYYGPTIGYVLSNASGWWYINPETGLVDFNYTGLAENDYGIWYMNNGQIDFGYTGFVKQRPYKLDFGYDYYDLYAVTGGKVDCNYDGILWTTIDGVPGWYGFVDGWLASDQALMKKDDGTWWYVGENGMVDFTYTGRAQTAYGEYYIRNGQIDFGFNGTVQEMSGTYKCYQNGKMLDWDFNGLVETTVDDEYGWYYVKNGYIMHDHNNDKNENPWYELVSNDAGWWAVSNGKVDFSYTGFIYDNVNETNGAWYVRNGQIDFGANGFIKDPASDIYYYYVVNGYVNHELYTVAQGTINGETAWWCVEGGGCVPNAFTGTAEYGGKVWYYDNSKIDFSKSGTYEHSQGLMRNDSTYVSIHYMYEVVNGQVITMTVHVAEGDQLQQ
;
A
#
# COMPACT_ATOMS: atom_id res chain seq x y z
N MET A 1 10.50 20.87 1.54
CA MET A 1 10.76 21.78 0.39
C MET A 1 10.89 23.22 0.86
N LYS A 2 11.86 23.98 0.30
CA LYS A 2 12.25 25.38 0.61
C LYS A 2 12.96 25.63 1.95
N LYS A 3 14.16 25.05 2.12
CA LYS A 3 15.32 25.65 2.84
C LYS A 3 16.48 24.64 2.85
N ARG A 4 17.29 24.65 1.78
CA ARG A 4 18.68 24.15 1.70
C ARG A 4 19.14 24.36 0.25
N LEU A 5 19.36 25.62 -0.10
CA LEU A 5 19.85 26.06 -1.41
C LEU A 5 20.82 27.21 -1.20
N ALA A 6 21.93 26.90 -0.52
CA ALA A 6 23.06 27.80 -0.30
C ALA A 6 24.22 27.02 0.33
N LYS A 7 24.89 26.16 -0.45
CA LYS A 7 26.28 25.74 -0.18
C LYS A 7 27.04 25.04 -1.32
N VAL A 8 26.42 24.80 -2.48
CA VAL A 8 27.11 24.16 -3.63
C VAL A 8 27.53 25.14 -4.74
N LEU A 9 27.09 26.41 -4.70
CA LEU A 9 27.34 27.39 -5.77
C LEU A 9 28.63 28.23 -5.65
N ALA A 10 29.59 27.86 -4.78
CA ALA A 10 30.73 28.74 -4.46
C ALA A 10 32.12 28.29 -4.96
N LEU A 11 32.24 27.20 -5.73
CA LEU A 11 33.52 26.72 -6.25
C LEU A 11 33.41 26.41 -7.75
N GLY A 12 33.47 27.44 -8.59
CA GLY A 12 33.37 27.25 -10.04
C GLY A 12 33.53 28.49 -10.91
N LEU A 13 34.07 29.61 -10.41
CA LEU A 13 34.39 30.76 -11.24
C LEU A 13 35.63 31.48 -10.73
N THR A 14 36.78 31.22 -11.35
CA THR A 14 37.74 32.25 -11.78
C THR A 14 38.94 31.59 -12.49
N ALA A 15 38.94 31.58 -13.83
CA ALA A 15 40.15 31.75 -14.63
C ALA A 15 39.79 31.94 -16.12
N ALA A 16 39.75 33.19 -16.59
CA ALA A 16 40.21 33.69 -17.90
C ALA A 16 39.42 34.92 -18.35
N MET A 17 39.87 36.12 -18.00
CA MET A 17 39.80 37.29 -18.89
C MET A 17 41.01 38.19 -18.64
N VAL A 18 41.83 38.35 -19.68
CA VAL A 18 42.95 39.28 -19.74
C VAL A 18 42.52 40.57 -20.45
N ALA A 19 43.01 41.69 -19.91
CA ALA A 19 43.20 43.02 -20.48
C ALA A 19 42.02 44.04 -20.46
N GLY A 20 42.26 45.16 -19.75
CA GLY A 20 41.71 46.48 -20.08
C GLY A 20 41.11 47.28 -18.92
N ALA A 21 41.91 48.13 -18.28
CA ALA A 21 41.62 49.10 -17.18
C ALA A 21 40.45 50.11 -17.40
N PRO A 22 40.12 51.01 -16.44
CA PRO A 22 40.11 50.93 -14.97
C PRO A 22 38.75 51.34 -14.32
N LEU A 23 38.67 51.11 -13.00
CA LEU A 23 37.58 51.43 -12.05
C LEU A 23 37.19 52.92 -11.91
N SER A 24 35.91 53.14 -11.57
CA SER A 24 35.41 54.21 -10.67
C SER A 24 34.27 53.60 -9.82
N ALA A 25 34.47 53.30 -8.53
CA ALA A 25 34.38 54.17 -7.34
C ALA A 25 32.95 54.47 -6.85
N MET A 26 32.79 54.46 -5.51
CA MET A 26 31.65 54.85 -4.64
C MET A 26 30.74 53.67 -4.21
N ALA A 27 30.99 53.07 -3.04
CA ALA A 27 30.59 53.50 -1.67
C ALA A 27 29.15 53.04 -1.35
N SER A 28 29.00 51.94 -0.60
CA SER A 28 28.85 51.86 0.86
C SER A 28 27.50 52.38 1.36
N GLU A 29 26.74 51.51 2.04
CA GLU A 29 26.30 51.78 3.41
C GLU A 29 25.84 50.47 4.07
N VAL A 30 26.59 50.10 5.10
CA VAL A 30 26.24 49.12 6.12
C VAL A 30 25.76 49.96 7.30
N ASN A 31 24.61 49.64 7.88
CA ASN A 31 24.27 50.10 9.21
C ASN A 31 24.27 48.91 10.17
N ALA A 32 25.16 49.02 11.15
CA ALA A 32 25.25 48.24 12.37
C ALA A 32 24.90 49.15 13.55
N ALA A 33 24.17 48.61 14.52
CA ALA A 33 24.11 48.95 15.95
C ALA A 33 23.07 48.01 16.58
N ASP A 34 23.21 47.37 17.74
CA ASP A 34 24.09 47.50 18.92
C ASP A 34 24.18 46.08 19.57
N GLN A 35 25.32 45.57 20.04
CA GLN A 35 25.95 45.73 21.38
C GLN A 35 24.99 45.50 22.58
N ALA A 36 25.29 44.81 23.69
CA ALA A 36 26.42 44.01 24.20
C ALA A 36 25.97 43.36 25.55
N GLY A 37 26.76 42.42 26.10
CA GLY A 37 26.73 41.98 27.52
C GLY A 37 26.25 40.53 27.73
N GLU A 38 27.16 39.55 27.81
CA GLU A 38 27.82 39.00 29.01
C GLU A 38 27.05 37.86 29.75
N THR A 39 27.65 36.66 29.63
CA THR A 39 27.70 35.47 30.49
C THR A 39 26.90 35.38 31.81
N SER A 40 26.18 34.25 31.99
CA SER A 40 26.50 33.20 32.99
C SER A 40 25.47 32.05 32.97
N ALA A 41 25.95 30.83 33.23
CA ALA A 41 25.19 29.59 33.32
C ALA A 41 24.22 29.53 34.52
N VAL A 42 23.18 28.69 34.43
CA VAL A 42 22.83 27.56 35.33
C VAL A 42 21.37 27.13 35.06
N ALA A 43 21.16 25.81 35.15
CA ALA A 43 19.94 25.03 34.93
C ALA A 43 18.72 25.44 35.77
N GLU A 44 17.51 25.23 35.24
CA GLU A 44 16.56 24.16 35.65
C GLU A 44 15.15 24.36 35.07
N SER A 45 14.48 23.22 34.88
CA SER A 45 13.04 22.98 34.84
C SER A 45 12.25 23.41 33.59
N ALA A 46 11.78 22.39 32.86
CA ALA A 46 10.57 22.47 32.06
C ALA A 46 9.49 21.67 32.79
N GLY A 47 8.43 22.36 33.19
CA GLY A 47 7.20 21.75 33.69
C GLY A 47 6.21 21.50 32.55
N SER A 48 5.47 20.40 32.69
CA SER A 48 4.03 20.23 32.46
C SER A 48 3.40 20.70 31.15
N ALA A 49 3.08 19.72 30.31
CA ALA A 49 1.82 19.55 29.57
C ALA A 49 1.81 18.03 29.21
N ASP A 50 1.12 17.17 29.94
CA ASP A 50 -0.31 16.83 29.78
C ASP A 50 -0.70 16.63 28.32
N GLU A 51 -0.47 15.42 27.81
CA GLU A 51 -1.34 14.78 26.80
C GLU A 51 -1.37 13.28 27.11
N THR A 52 -2.55 12.83 27.52
CA THR A 52 -3.06 11.47 27.42
C THR A 52 -3.07 11.05 25.96
N GLU A 53 -2.40 9.96 25.59
CA GLU A 53 -2.95 8.89 24.75
C GLU A 53 -2.23 7.59 25.14
N ALA A 54 -3.01 6.62 25.61
CA ALA A 54 -2.55 5.27 25.87
C ALA A 54 -2.55 4.53 24.53
N ASP A 55 -1.36 4.15 24.09
CA ASP A 55 -1.19 3.22 22.97
C ASP A 55 -1.50 1.82 23.49
N ASP A 56 -2.68 1.32 23.13
CA ASP A 56 -3.15 -0.03 23.46
C ASP A 56 -2.34 -1.05 22.64
N GLY A 57 -1.21 -1.48 23.22
CA GLY A 57 -0.50 -2.67 22.79
C GLY A 57 -1.44 -3.88 22.84
N ILE A 58 -1.55 -4.56 21.70
CA ILE A 58 -2.32 -5.78 21.44
C ILE A 58 -2.19 -6.77 22.61
N ALA A 59 -3.26 -6.93 23.38
CA ALA A 59 -3.39 -7.99 24.37
C ALA A 59 -4.00 -9.23 23.71
N SER A 60 -3.17 -10.23 23.40
CA SER A 60 -3.64 -11.57 23.03
C SER A 60 -4.09 -12.36 24.27
N GLN A 61 -5.23 -13.04 24.08
CA GLN A 61 -6.05 -13.86 24.97
C GLN A 61 -5.39 -14.70 26.09
N ASP A 62 -6.19 -14.85 27.15
CA ASP A 62 -6.08 -15.75 28.31
C ASP A 62 -5.61 -17.20 28.00
N GLN A 63 -4.56 -17.63 28.70
CA GLN A 63 -4.46 -19.00 29.24
C GLN A 63 -3.96 -18.95 30.69
N ASN A 64 -4.86 -19.27 31.63
CA ASN A 64 -4.49 -19.58 33.01
C ASN A 64 -3.93 -21.00 33.09
N ASP A 65 -2.61 -21.14 32.98
CA ASP A 65 -1.88 -22.29 33.53
C ASP A 65 -1.16 -21.83 34.81
N ALA A 66 -1.76 -22.09 35.97
CA ALA A 66 -1.24 -21.72 37.30
C ALA A 66 0.04 -22.49 37.71
N SER A 67 0.75 -23.10 36.75
CA SER A 67 2.00 -23.83 36.97
C SER A 67 3.27 -23.02 36.72
N GLN A 68 3.17 -21.76 36.25
CA GLN A 68 4.32 -20.91 35.89
C GLN A 68 4.51 -19.65 36.77
N ASP A 69 3.62 -19.36 37.71
CA ASP A 69 3.75 -18.17 38.57
C ASP A 69 5.02 -18.24 39.43
N PRO A 70 5.89 -17.21 39.44
CA PRO A 70 7.07 -17.18 40.28
C PRO A 70 6.68 -17.12 41.77
N VAL A 71 7.39 -17.88 42.61
CA VAL A 71 7.10 -17.97 44.05
C VAL A 71 7.62 -16.71 44.77
N VAL A 72 6.71 -15.80 45.15
CA VAL A 72 7.03 -14.59 45.91
C VAL A 72 6.88 -14.84 47.42
N ASN A 73 8.00 -14.93 48.16
CA ASN A 73 7.99 -15.17 49.62
C ASN A 73 8.48 -13.96 50.42
N GLY A 74 7.65 -13.44 51.32
CA GLY A 74 8.08 -12.48 52.36
C GLY A 74 8.39 -11.05 51.88
N VAL A 75 8.04 -10.71 50.63
CA VAL A 75 8.18 -9.37 50.04
C VAL A 75 6.81 -8.66 50.07
N ASP A 76 6.79 -7.35 50.33
CA ASP A 76 5.56 -6.56 50.25
C ASP A 76 5.05 -6.55 48.78
N PRO A 77 3.85 -7.07 48.49
CA PRO A 77 3.34 -7.11 47.11
C PRO A 77 3.23 -5.72 46.47
N MET A 78 3.04 -4.67 47.26
CA MET A 78 2.98 -3.28 46.78
C MET A 78 4.35 -2.73 46.38
N SER A 79 5.45 -3.40 46.73
CA SER A 79 6.81 -3.04 46.30
C SER A 79 7.24 -3.69 44.99
N LEU A 80 6.41 -4.58 44.44
CA LEU A 80 6.66 -5.31 43.20
C LEU A 80 6.03 -4.57 42.01
N ASP A 81 6.76 -3.60 41.48
CA ASP A 81 6.36 -2.83 40.30
C ASP A 81 7.61 -2.53 39.43
N GLY A 82 7.57 -2.94 38.16
CA GLY A 82 8.73 -2.93 37.25
C GLY A 82 9.52 -4.25 37.21
N VAL A 83 10.71 -4.20 36.62
CA VAL A 83 11.60 -5.37 36.47
C VAL A 83 12.41 -5.60 37.74
N ILE A 84 12.17 -6.72 38.43
CA ILE A 84 12.66 -7.01 39.78
C ILE A 84 13.28 -8.41 39.86
N GLN A 85 14.41 -8.52 40.56
CA GLN A 85 15.03 -9.82 40.87
C GLN A 85 14.37 -10.46 42.09
N LEU A 86 13.97 -11.73 41.99
CA LEU A 86 13.50 -12.52 43.12
C LEU A 86 14.63 -13.35 43.75
N ASP A 87 14.35 -13.98 44.88
CA ASP A 87 15.33 -14.76 45.67
C ASP A 87 15.86 -16.01 44.95
N ASP A 88 15.19 -16.44 43.88
CA ASP A 88 15.66 -17.52 43.00
C ASP A 88 16.78 -17.07 42.04
N GLY A 89 17.07 -15.77 42.00
CA GLY A 89 18.10 -15.14 41.17
C GLY A 89 17.60 -14.71 39.79
N ASN A 90 16.36 -15.00 39.42
CA ASN A 90 15.75 -14.60 38.16
C ASN A 90 15.10 -13.22 38.27
N TRP A 91 14.98 -12.54 37.13
CA TRP A 91 14.36 -11.22 37.04
C TRP A 91 13.03 -11.32 36.32
N TYR A 92 11.98 -10.75 36.92
CA TYR A 92 10.61 -10.83 36.43
C TYR A 92 10.00 -9.43 36.33
N TYR A 93 9.04 -9.26 35.43
CA TYR A 93 8.26 -8.04 35.35
C TYR A 93 6.97 -8.15 36.18
N PHE A 94 6.79 -7.20 37.09
CA PHE A 94 5.57 -7.05 37.89
C PHE A 94 4.88 -5.74 37.55
N ASN A 95 3.55 -5.75 37.53
CA ASN A 95 2.70 -4.58 37.38
C ASN A 95 1.72 -4.56 38.56
N HIS A 96 1.80 -3.55 39.43
CA HIS A 96 0.98 -3.42 40.64
C HIS A 96 0.92 -4.70 41.51
N GLY A 97 2.08 -5.33 41.74
CA GLY A 97 2.19 -6.51 42.59
C GLY A 97 1.81 -7.83 41.94
N LYS A 98 1.47 -7.84 40.64
CA LYS A 98 1.16 -9.04 39.87
C LYS A 98 2.21 -9.29 38.81
N TRP A 99 2.76 -10.49 38.77
CA TRP A 99 3.60 -10.94 37.66
C TRP A 99 2.81 -10.86 36.36
N GLN A 100 3.47 -10.49 35.27
CA GLN A 100 2.85 -10.33 33.96
C GLN A 100 3.52 -11.26 32.97
N TYR A 101 2.71 -12.02 32.23
CA TYR A 101 3.18 -12.79 31.07
C TYR A 101 3.20 -11.88 29.84
N VAL A 102 4.35 -11.26 29.59
CA VAL A 102 4.52 -10.22 28.54
C VAL A 102 5.87 -10.38 27.84
N ASN A 103 5.91 -9.87 26.61
CA ASN A 103 7.12 -9.71 25.82
C ASN A 103 7.38 -8.22 25.57
N GLY A 104 8.64 -7.78 25.63
CA GLY A 104 9.05 -6.42 25.26
C GLY A 104 9.98 -5.73 26.25
N LEU A 105 10.09 -4.41 26.12
CA LEU A 105 11.06 -3.59 26.86
C LEU A 105 10.46 -2.96 28.12
N TYR A 106 11.05 -3.28 29.28
CA TYR A 106 10.57 -2.78 30.57
C TYR A 106 11.70 -2.17 31.43
N PRO A 107 11.47 -1.01 32.07
CA PRO A 107 12.50 -0.32 32.85
C PRO A 107 12.62 -0.80 34.29
N ASN A 108 13.79 -0.57 34.87
CA ASN A 108 14.04 -0.44 36.30
C ASN A 108 15.14 0.62 36.56
N SER A 109 15.60 0.72 37.81
CA SER A 109 16.64 1.69 38.20
C SER A 109 18.01 1.45 37.54
N ALA A 110 18.26 0.26 37.01
CA ALA A 110 19.51 -0.09 36.34
C ALA A 110 19.47 0.13 34.82
N GLY A 111 18.28 0.21 34.21
CA GLY A 111 18.11 0.40 32.77
C GLY A 111 16.83 -0.24 32.26
N TRP A 112 16.78 -0.45 30.95
CA TRP A 112 15.66 -1.10 30.26
C TRP A 112 16.07 -2.50 29.82
N TRP A 113 15.21 -3.46 30.09
CA TRP A 113 15.47 -4.88 29.91
C TRP A 113 14.44 -5.49 28.95
N TYR A 114 14.91 -6.40 28.11
CA TYR A 114 14.02 -7.24 27.31
C TYR A 114 13.47 -8.36 28.20
N VAL A 115 12.15 -8.44 28.24
CA VAL A 115 11.39 -9.44 28.98
C VAL A 115 10.72 -10.34 27.94
N GLU A 116 10.87 -11.64 28.10
CA GLU A 116 10.22 -12.68 27.32
C GLU A 116 9.50 -13.63 28.28
N ASP A 117 8.24 -13.94 27.98
CA ASP A 117 7.36 -14.76 28.84
C ASP A 117 7.32 -14.27 30.29
N GLY A 118 7.40 -12.95 30.50
CA GLY A 118 7.40 -12.33 31.83
C GLY A 118 8.72 -12.42 32.62
N GLN A 119 9.79 -12.98 32.05
CA GLN A 119 11.13 -13.07 32.64
C GLN A 119 12.15 -12.29 31.78
N VAL A 120 13.16 -11.66 32.41
CA VAL A 120 14.25 -11.03 31.65
C VAL A 120 15.09 -12.09 30.93
N ASP A 121 15.20 -11.98 29.61
CA ASP A 121 16.14 -12.77 28.81
C ASP A 121 17.46 -12.01 28.66
N PHE A 122 18.45 -12.40 29.47
CA PHE A 122 19.80 -11.86 29.43
C PHE A 122 20.62 -12.28 28.20
N SER A 123 20.14 -13.25 27.41
CA SER A 123 20.81 -13.71 26.20
C SER A 123 20.35 -12.96 24.95
N HIS A 124 19.24 -12.23 25.03
CA HIS A 124 18.66 -11.50 23.90
C HIS A 124 19.63 -10.43 23.35
N GLU A 125 19.80 -10.44 22.03
CA GLU A 125 20.46 -9.41 21.24
C GLU A 125 19.62 -9.14 19.98
N GLY A 126 19.15 -7.91 19.84
CA GLY A 126 18.03 -7.60 18.95
C GLY A 126 17.76 -6.11 18.79
N LEU A 127 16.86 -5.78 17.86
CA LEU A 127 16.22 -4.47 17.78
C LEU A 127 14.79 -4.62 18.28
N GLU A 128 14.45 -3.86 19.31
CA GLU A 128 13.16 -3.98 19.99
C GLU A 128 12.38 -2.67 19.92
N THR A 129 11.09 -2.75 19.56
CA THR A 129 10.26 -1.57 19.38
C THR A 129 9.73 -1.06 20.71
N TYR A 130 9.95 0.22 20.99
CA TYR A 130 9.34 0.92 22.12
C TYR A 130 9.09 2.39 21.79
N GLY A 131 7.85 2.86 22.00
CA GLY A 131 7.46 4.25 21.73
C GLY A 131 7.63 4.65 20.27
N GLY A 132 7.35 3.73 19.34
CA GLY A 132 7.50 3.94 17.90
C GLY A 132 8.96 4.02 17.40
N SER A 133 9.94 3.66 18.22
CA SER A 133 11.36 3.60 17.85
C SER A 133 11.93 2.21 18.10
N GLU A 134 12.89 1.79 17.27
CA GLU A 134 13.63 0.53 17.43
C GLU A 134 14.91 0.75 18.24
N TRP A 135 15.05 0.03 19.35
CA TRP A 135 16.16 0.15 20.29
C TRP A 135 17.10 -1.04 20.21
N TYR A 136 18.41 -0.79 20.20
CA TYR A 136 19.41 -1.84 20.23
C TYR A 136 19.51 -2.44 21.64
N VAL A 137 19.17 -3.71 21.74
CA VAL A 137 19.30 -4.54 22.94
C VAL A 137 20.50 -5.47 22.77
N LYS A 138 21.36 -5.53 23.78
CA LYS A 138 22.47 -6.48 23.85
C LYS A 138 22.57 -7.05 25.26
N ASN A 139 22.69 -8.37 25.36
CA ASN A 139 22.68 -9.09 26.64
C ASN A 139 21.43 -8.74 27.48
N GLY A 140 20.26 -8.70 26.84
CA GLY A 140 18.98 -8.38 27.45
C GLY A 140 18.77 -6.92 27.84
N ARG A 141 19.70 -6.00 27.56
CA ARG A 141 19.62 -4.58 27.99
C ARG A 141 19.76 -3.60 26.83
N ILE A 142 18.96 -2.52 26.83
CA ILE A 142 19.11 -1.41 25.88
C ILE A 142 20.49 -0.75 26.00
N GLN A 143 21.13 -0.51 24.85
CA GLN A 143 22.43 0.12 24.72
C GLN A 143 22.32 1.63 24.43
N PHE A 144 21.85 2.43 25.40
CA PHE A 144 21.59 3.87 25.23
C PHE A 144 22.78 4.69 24.69
N ASP A 145 24.02 4.29 24.99
CA ASP A 145 25.23 5.00 24.59
C ASP A 145 25.80 4.52 23.24
N TYR A 146 25.19 3.49 22.62
CA TYR A 146 25.68 2.96 21.36
C TYR A 146 25.39 3.94 20.21
N ASN A 147 26.43 4.24 19.43
CA ASN A 147 26.38 5.10 18.26
C ASN A 147 27.24 4.49 17.15
N GLY A 148 26.67 4.26 15.98
CA GLY A 148 27.35 3.68 14.83
C GLY A 148 26.55 2.56 14.15
N PRO A 149 27.12 1.94 13.11
CA PRO A 149 26.45 0.88 12.36
C PRO A 149 26.48 -0.45 13.12
N LEU A 150 25.31 -1.08 13.21
CA LEU A 150 25.04 -2.35 13.86
C LEU A 150 24.64 -3.38 12.80
N ALA A 151 25.34 -4.52 12.75
CA ALA A 151 24.93 -5.67 11.95
C ALA A 151 23.90 -6.51 12.69
N MET A 152 22.77 -6.80 12.04
CA MET A 152 21.69 -7.61 12.57
C MET A 152 21.39 -8.77 11.65
N THR A 153 21.23 -9.97 12.20
CA THR A 153 20.72 -11.13 11.46
C THR A 153 19.21 -11.04 11.37
N ILE A 154 18.68 -11.16 10.15
CA ILE A 154 17.25 -11.26 9.85
C ILE A 154 16.99 -12.65 9.27
N THR A 155 15.94 -13.30 9.75
CA THR A 155 15.42 -14.56 9.19
C THR A 155 14.20 -14.24 8.34
N ASP A 156 14.12 -14.79 7.14
CA ASP A 156 12.91 -14.73 6.33
C ASP A 156 11.92 -15.82 6.77
N ASP A 157 10.76 -15.41 7.28
CA ASP A 157 9.72 -16.30 7.79
C ASP A 157 9.21 -17.32 6.76
N SER A 158 9.38 -17.03 5.46
CA SER A 158 8.91 -17.89 4.37
C SER A 158 9.95 -18.94 3.92
N SER A 159 11.24 -18.67 4.13
CA SER A 159 12.35 -19.48 3.58
C SER A 159 13.31 -20.05 4.64
N GLU A 160 13.19 -19.61 5.89
CA GLU A 160 14.15 -19.87 6.98
C GLU A 160 15.59 -19.42 6.65
N GLU A 161 15.80 -18.65 5.58
CA GLU A 161 17.10 -18.12 5.21
C GLU A 161 17.48 -16.98 6.16
N THR A 162 18.71 -17.04 6.67
CA THR A 162 19.28 -16.01 7.53
C THR A 162 20.24 -15.14 6.73
N ARG A 163 20.08 -13.83 6.83
CA ARG A 163 20.97 -12.83 6.20
C ARG A 163 21.29 -11.71 7.18
N GLN A 164 22.44 -11.07 7.03
CA GLN A 164 22.74 -9.86 7.79
C GLN A 164 22.25 -8.62 7.06
N THR A 165 21.84 -7.62 7.82
CA THR A 165 21.65 -6.23 7.39
C THR A 165 22.41 -5.28 8.32
N LEU A 166 22.48 -3.99 7.98
CA LEU A 166 23.02 -2.96 8.88
C LEU A 166 21.96 -1.90 9.21
N TYR A 167 21.98 -1.46 10.46
CA TYR A 167 21.25 -0.28 10.94
C TYR A 167 22.23 0.74 11.50
N TYR A 168 22.04 2.02 11.21
CA TYR A 168 22.79 3.08 11.85
C TYR A 168 22.08 3.48 13.15
N ILE A 169 22.75 3.31 14.27
CA ILE A 169 22.20 3.57 15.60
C ILE A 169 22.74 4.89 16.13
N SER A 170 21.86 5.73 16.67
CA SER A 170 22.21 6.97 17.36
C SER A 170 21.54 7.00 18.73
N ASN A 171 22.33 7.14 19.79
CA ASN A 171 21.86 7.07 21.19
C ASN A 171 21.02 5.81 21.48
N GLY A 172 21.51 4.66 21.02
CA GLY A 172 20.90 3.36 21.29
C GLY A 172 19.65 2.99 20.48
N ARG A 173 19.18 3.85 19.58
CA ARG A 173 18.05 3.56 18.68
C ARG A 173 18.39 3.76 17.21
N VAL A 174 17.65 3.13 16.32
CA VAL A 174 17.80 3.32 14.87
C VAL A 174 17.62 4.81 14.51
N ASP A 175 18.59 5.37 13.81
CA ASP A 175 18.59 6.76 13.36
C ASP A 175 18.02 6.87 11.94
N ASN A 176 16.68 6.92 11.87
CA ASN A 176 15.97 7.08 10.60
C ASN A 176 16.31 8.41 9.87
N GLY A 177 16.99 9.35 10.54
CA GLY A 177 17.47 10.58 9.92
C GLY A 177 18.86 10.48 9.29
N PHE A 178 19.58 9.37 9.51
CA PHE A 178 20.92 9.18 8.96
C PHE A 178 20.85 8.77 7.48
N THR A 179 21.59 9.46 6.62
CA THR A 179 21.78 9.07 5.23
C THR A 179 23.20 9.43 4.83
N GLY A 180 23.98 8.44 4.40
CA GLY A 180 25.40 8.61 4.12
C GLY A 180 26.21 7.34 4.33
N LEU A 181 27.53 7.52 4.42
CA LEU A 181 28.49 6.41 4.50
C LEU A 181 28.91 6.15 5.96
N ALA A 182 28.96 4.88 6.35
CA ALA A 182 29.55 4.47 7.62
C ALA A 182 30.40 3.19 7.44
N GLN A 183 31.46 3.08 8.25
CA GLN A 183 32.30 1.89 8.28
C GLN A 183 31.67 0.82 9.17
N ALA A 184 31.47 -0.37 8.63
CA ALA A 184 30.91 -1.51 9.36
C ALA A 184 31.60 -2.82 8.97
N THR A 185 31.34 -3.87 9.75
CA THR A 185 31.65 -5.25 9.39
C THR A 185 30.33 -5.94 9.06
N LEU A 186 30.18 -6.41 7.82
CA LEU A 186 28.98 -7.14 7.37
C LEU A 186 29.42 -8.49 6.81
N ASN A 187 28.80 -9.57 7.28
CA ASN A 187 29.18 -10.95 6.92
C ASN A 187 30.67 -11.27 7.15
N GLY A 188 31.28 -10.65 8.18
CA GLY A 188 32.70 -10.83 8.51
C GLY A 188 33.66 -10.01 7.65
N GLU A 189 33.16 -9.16 6.74
CA GLU A 189 33.97 -8.28 5.92
C GLU A 189 33.83 -6.81 6.34
N ASP A 190 34.96 -6.17 6.59
CA ASP A 190 35.01 -4.73 6.82
C ASP A 190 34.77 -3.96 5.52
N GLY A 191 33.99 -2.88 5.60
CA GLY A 191 33.68 -2.05 4.46
C GLY A 191 33.08 -0.71 4.85
N TRP A 192 32.93 0.16 3.85
CA TRP A 192 32.13 1.36 3.93
C TRP A 192 30.81 1.10 3.21
N PHE A 193 29.71 1.24 3.94
CA PHE A 193 28.37 0.95 3.45
C PHE A 193 27.55 2.22 3.42
N TYR A 194 26.69 2.31 2.41
CA TYR A 194 25.73 3.39 2.25
C TYR A 194 24.45 3.08 3.02
N PHE A 195 23.99 4.08 3.78
CA PHE A 195 22.76 4.02 4.55
C PHE A 195 21.79 5.04 3.99
N GLN A 196 20.54 4.63 3.84
CA GLN A 196 19.40 5.47 3.48
C GLN A 196 18.39 5.36 4.62
N ASN A 197 17.99 6.50 5.20
CA ASN A 197 17.08 6.56 6.35
C ASN A 197 17.45 5.60 7.50
N GLY A 198 18.73 5.53 7.86
CA GLY A 198 19.21 4.71 8.98
C GLY A 198 19.42 3.23 8.67
N MET A 199 19.12 2.75 7.45
CA MET A 199 19.28 1.35 7.06
C MET A 199 20.28 1.20 5.91
N TRP A 200 21.03 0.10 5.88
CA TRP A 200 21.89 -0.20 4.73
C TRP A 200 21.04 -0.42 3.47
N ASP A 201 21.38 0.36 2.46
CA ASP A 201 20.74 0.30 1.15
C ASP A 201 21.64 -0.45 0.18
N GLN A 202 21.17 -1.63 -0.25
CA GLN A 202 21.89 -2.52 -1.15
C GLN A 202 21.85 -2.04 -2.60
N TYR A 203 20.86 -1.25 -2.96
CA TYR A 203 20.61 -0.81 -4.32
C TYR A 203 20.25 0.68 -4.31
N PRO A 204 21.18 1.53 -3.87
CA PRO A 204 20.90 2.94 -3.76
C PRO A 204 20.60 3.55 -5.12
N ASP A 205 19.61 4.46 -5.17
CA ASP A 205 19.31 5.29 -6.35
C ASP A 205 20.45 6.26 -6.73
N THR A 206 21.56 6.22 -5.98
CA THR A 206 22.79 6.99 -6.21
C THR A 206 24.00 6.08 -6.26
N SER A 207 24.91 6.35 -7.20
CA SER A 207 26.21 5.66 -7.26
C SER A 207 27.34 6.42 -6.55
N LEU A 208 27.04 7.60 -5.96
CA LEU A 208 28.03 8.39 -5.23
C LEU A 208 27.50 8.82 -3.84
N ALA A 209 28.39 8.84 -2.86
CA ALA A 209 28.15 9.50 -1.58
C ALA A 209 29.36 10.31 -1.10
N GLU A 210 29.07 11.40 -0.42
CA GLU A 210 30.08 12.30 0.15
C GLU A 210 30.58 11.76 1.50
N TYR A 211 31.90 11.71 1.65
CA TYR A 211 32.55 11.47 2.93
C TYR A 211 33.91 12.16 2.96
N GLY A 212 34.13 12.99 3.99
CA GLY A 212 35.43 13.64 4.23
C GLY A 212 35.82 14.69 3.17
N GLY A 213 34.84 15.34 2.54
CA GLY A 213 35.04 16.32 1.47
C GLY A 213 35.32 15.70 0.09
N SER A 214 35.19 14.38 -0.04
CA SER A 214 35.33 13.64 -1.30
C SER A 214 34.06 12.85 -1.59
N TRP A 215 33.83 12.54 -2.86
CA TRP A 215 32.71 11.73 -3.31
C TRP A 215 33.20 10.36 -3.73
N TRP A 216 32.62 9.32 -3.17
CA TRP A 216 33.05 7.93 -3.34
C TRP A 216 32.02 7.12 -4.10
N TYR A 217 32.49 6.24 -4.98
CA TYR A 217 31.66 5.32 -5.74
C TYR A 217 31.11 4.21 -4.87
N ILE A 218 29.80 4.02 -4.95
CA ILE A 218 29.05 2.95 -4.31
C ILE A 218 28.75 1.91 -5.39
N ALA A 219 29.24 0.70 -5.21
CA ALA A 219 28.95 -0.42 -6.10
C ALA A 219 27.60 -1.08 -5.75
N ASP A 220 27.13 -1.95 -6.64
CA ASP A 220 26.01 -2.87 -6.37
C ASP A 220 26.25 -3.61 -5.03
N GLY A 221 25.23 -3.62 -4.18
CA GLY A 221 25.35 -4.06 -2.78
C GLY A 221 25.64 -2.93 -1.78
N GLY A 222 25.63 -1.67 -2.20
CA GLY A 222 25.70 -0.52 -1.30
C GLY A 222 27.06 -0.31 -0.63
N LYS A 223 28.13 -0.92 -1.15
CA LYS A 223 29.48 -0.88 -0.59
C LYS A 223 30.40 -0.04 -1.46
N ILE A 224 31.31 0.74 -0.86
CA ILE A 224 32.31 1.49 -1.63
C ILE A 224 33.28 0.53 -2.34
N ASP A 225 33.51 0.76 -3.64
CA ASP A 225 34.63 0.16 -4.37
C ASP A 225 35.76 1.19 -4.56
N PHE A 226 36.81 1.05 -3.73
CA PHE A 226 37.99 1.92 -3.74
C PHE A 226 38.88 1.76 -4.99
N ASN A 227 38.67 0.74 -5.80
CA ASN A 227 39.44 0.52 -7.02
C ASN A 227 38.66 0.88 -8.29
N TYR A 228 37.42 1.34 -8.14
CA TYR A 228 36.57 1.66 -9.28
C TYR A 228 37.21 2.74 -10.16
N LYS A 229 37.15 2.51 -11.48
CA LYS A 229 37.52 3.46 -12.51
C LYS A 229 36.47 3.41 -13.61
N GLY A 230 35.78 4.53 -13.83
CA GLY A 230 34.65 4.58 -14.73
C GLY A 230 33.82 5.85 -14.52
N THR A 231 32.52 5.74 -14.74
CA THR A 231 31.56 6.83 -14.59
C THR A 231 30.54 6.49 -13.51
N ALA A 232 30.11 7.50 -12.76
CA ALA A 232 29.17 7.34 -11.67
C ALA A 232 28.09 8.42 -11.75
N TYR A 233 26.82 8.02 -11.72
CA TYR A 233 25.67 8.90 -11.77
C TYR A 233 25.32 9.47 -10.39
N PHE A 234 25.16 10.80 -10.32
CA PHE A 234 24.70 11.50 -9.12
C PHE A 234 23.96 12.79 -9.48
N ASN A 235 22.75 12.98 -8.94
CA ASN A 235 21.89 14.15 -9.21
C ASN A 235 21.71 14.45 -10.70
N ASP A 236 21.36 13.43 -11.47
CA ASP A 236 21.09 13.53 -12.90
C ASP A 236 22.27 13.88 -13.81
N VAL A 237 23.49 13.65 -13.32
CA VAL A 237 24.74 13.94 -14.03
C VAL A 237 25.76 12.83 -13.78
N GLU A 238 26.49 12.42 -14.81
CA GLU A 238 27.63 11.52 -14.68
C GLU A 238 28.88 12.26 -14.17
N TRP A 239 29.65 11.57 -13.33
CA TRP A 239 30.93 12.01 -12.82
C TRP A 239 32.01 11.00 -13.17
N TYR A 240 33.19 11.48 -13.51
CA TYR A 240 34.35 10.62 -13.75
C TYR A 240 34.98 10.22 -12.40
N VAL A 241 35.16 8.91 -12.22
CA VAL A 241 35.69 8.31 -10.99
C VAL A 241 36.98 7.57 -11.31
N GLU A 242 38.01 7.79 -10.49
CA GLU A 242 39.28 7.08 -10.58
C GLU A 242 39.82 6.75 -9.19
N GLY A 243 40.05 5.46 -8.92
CA GLY A 243 40.43 4.98 -7.59
C GLY A 243 39.28 5.15 -6.59
N GLY A 244 38.06 4.85 -7.02
CA GLY A 244 36.85 4.85 -6.19
C GLY A 244 36.34 6.25 -5.80
N ARG A 245 37.00 7.32 -6.21
CA ARG A 245 36.60 8.71 -5.90
C ARG A 245 36.43 9.56 -7.14
N VAL A 246 35.54 10.56 -7.08
CA VAL A 246 35.38 11.56 -8.14
C VAL A 246 36.69 12.32 -8.35
N ASP A 247 37.17 12.36 -9.59
CA ASP A 247 38.33 13.16 -9.98
C ASP A 247 37.87 14.49 -10.59
N PHE A 248 37.74 15.51 -9.72
CA PHE A 248 37.38 16.88 -10.12
C PHE A 248 38.41 17.57 -11.03
N SER A 249 39.60 16.99 -11.24
CA SER A 249 40.61 17.53 -12.16
C SER A 249 40.49 16.98 -13.58
N PHE A 250 39.71 15.91 -13.77
CA PHE A 250 39.55 15.27 -15.06
C PHE A 250 38.82 16.17 -16.06
N THR A 251 39.43 16.41 -17.21
CA THR A 251 38.77 17.03 -18.36
C THR A 251 39.17 16.24 -19.59
N GLY A 252 38.20 15.60 -20.22
CA GLY A 252 38.47 14.59 -21.24
C GLY A 252 37.24 13.78 -21.62
N ARG A 253 37.49 12.58 -22.15
CA ARG A 253 36.46 11.66 -22.61
C ARG A 253 36.65 10.33 -21.88
N ALA A 254 35.57 9.77 -21.36
CA ALA A 254 35.51 8.35 -21.03
C ALA A 254 34.81 7.64 -22.19
N GLU A 255 35.36 6.53 -22.68
CA GLU A 255 34.74 5.76 -23.76
C GLU A 255 34.95 4.26 -23.56
N GLY A 256 34.05 3.48 -24.12
CA GLY A 256 34.04 2.02 -24.02
C GLY A 256 32.91 1.42 -24.84
N ASP A 257 32.61 0.16 -24.57
CA ASP A 257 31.43 -0.51 -25.09
C ASP A 257 30.51 -0.88 -23.93
N GLN A 258 29.21 -0.87 -24.17
CA GLN A 258 28.20 -1.27 -23.21
C GLN A 258 27.23 -2.26 -23.84
N VAL A 259 26.78 -3.22 -23.04
CA VAL A 259 25.77 -4.20 -23.44
C VAL A 259 24.41 -3.67 -23.03
N VAL A 260 23.54 -3.41 -24.02
CA VAL A 260 22.16 -2.94 -23.77
C VAL A 260 21.22 -4.13 -23.54
N ALA A 261 20.00 -3.87 -23.08
CA ALA A 261 19.05 -4.90 -22.62
C ALA A 261 18.81 -6.09 -23.57
N ASP A 262 18.96 -5.91 -24.89
CA ASP A 262 18.81 -6.98 -25.89
C ASP A 262 20.10 -7.78 -26.16
N GLY A 263 21.15 -7.54 -25.38
CA GLY A 263 22.46 -8.18 -25.50
C GLY A 263 23.36 -7.58 -26.58
N MET A 264 22.95 -6.51 -27.27
CA MET A 264 23.79 -5.83 -28.25
C MET A 264 24.86 -4.99 -27.57
N GLU A 265 26.09 -5.10 -28.08
CA GLU A 265 27.21 -4.25 -27.68
C GLU A 265 27.21 -2.97 -28.54
N VAL A 266 27.13 -1.81 -27.88
CA VAL A 266 27.13 -0.49 -28.52
C VAL A 266 28.23 0.40 -27.89
N PRO A 267 28.83 1.33 -28.65
CA PRO A 267 29.83 2.22 -28.09
C PRO A 267 29.16 3.24 -27.15
N PHE A 268 29.90 3.67 -26.13
CA PHE A 268 29.57 4.88 -25.37
C PHE A 268 30.78 5.82 -25.33
N GLN A 269 30.52 7.12 -25.22
CA GLN A 269 31.54 8.13 -24.95
C GLN A 269 30.90 9.29 -24.19
N THR A 270 31.43 9.67 -23.03
CA THR A 270 30.97 10.82 -22.25
C THR A 270 32.08 11.87 -22.15
N TYR A 271 31.74 13.13 -22.35
CA TYR A 271 32.64 14.27 -22.17
C TYR A 271 32.53 14.86 -20.78
N PHE A 272 33.67 15.05 -20.14
CA PHE A 272 33.79 15.61 -18.79
C PHE A 272 34.60 16.89 -18.77
N VAL A 273 34.18 17.83 -17.92
CA VAL A 273 34.92 19.05 -17.54
C VAL A 273 34.94 19.13 -16.02
N ASN A 274 36.12 19.21 -15.44
CA ASN A 274 36.33 19.17 -13.98
C ASN A 274 35.64 17.98 -13.29
N GLY A 275 35.72 16.80 -13.91
CA GLY A 275 35.12 15.55 -13.44
C GLY A 275 33.63 15.41 -13.68
N MET A 276 32.92 16.46 -14.13
CA MET A 276 31.47 16.46 -14.33
C MET A 276 31.10 16.36 -15.82
N GLN A 277 30.06 15.60 -16.15
CA GLN A 277 29.52 15.51 -17.51
C GLN A 277 29.13 16.88 -18.07
N GLN A 278 29.50 17.12 -19.33
CA GLN A 278 29.22 18.38 -20.01
C GLN A 278 27.79 18.40 -20.59
N MET A 279 26.81 18.73 -19.75
CA MET A 279 25.37 18.73 -20.12
C MET A 279 25.00 19.69 -21.27
N ASP A 280 25.79 20.73 -21.51
CA ASP A 280 25.55 21.68 -22.61
C ASP A 280 26.08 21.18 -23.97
N LEU A 281 26.77 20.03 -24.00
CA LEU A 281 27.28 19.45 -25.25
C LEU A 281 26.18 18.64 -25.94
N THR A 282 25.41 19.31 -26.78
CA THR A 282 24.41 18.68 -27.64
C THR A 282 24.63 19.08 -29.10
N GLY A 283 24.63 18.12 -30.02
CA GLY A 283 24.77 18.36 -31.46
C GLY A 283 25.58 17.31 -32.20
N VAL A 284 25.92 17.61 -33.45
CA VAL A 284 26.71 16.74 -34.33
C VAL A 284 28.11 17.27 -34.52
N TYR A 285 29.11 16.43 -34.25
CA TYR A 285 30.53 16.81 -34.24
C TYR A 285 31.35 15.82 -35.07
N TYR A 286 32.30 16.34 -35.85
CA TYR A 286 33.30 15.50 -36.49
C TYR A 286 34.38 15.15 -35.47
N THR A 287 34.37 13.92 -34.96
CA THR A 287 35.23 13.48 -33.87
C THR A 287 35.59 12.01 -34.00
N GLU A 288 36.49 11.57 -33.13
CA GLU A 288 36.90 10.18 -32.96
C GLU A 288 36.14 9.54 -31.80
N VAL A 289 35.53 8.38 -32.06
CA VAL A 289 34.94 7.48 -31.06
C VAL A 289 35.56 6.11 -31.29
N LYS A 290 36.17 5.52 -30.25
CA LYS A 290 36.76 4.18 -30.32
C LYS A 290 37.78 4.02 -31.46
N GLY A 291 38.58 5.05 -31.73
CA GLY A 291 39.59 5.03 -32.80
C GLY A 291 39.07 5.34 -34.22
N ASN A 292 37.77 5.61 -34.38
CA ASN A 292 37.15 5.85 -35.69
C ASN A 292 36.68 7.29 -35.81
N TYR A 293 37.13 7.99 -36.86
CA TYR A 293 36.68 9.35 -37.18
C TYR A 293 35.39 9.34 -37.99
N GLY A 294 34.44 10.18 -37.59
CA GLY A 294 33.16 10.33 -38.26
C GLY A 294 32.36 11.50 -37.73
N TRP A 295 31.17 11.70 -38.30
CA TRP A 295 30.17 12.62 -37.75
C TRP A 295 29.36 11.89 -36.69
N TYR A 296 29.60 12.23 -35.43
CA TYR A 296 28.93 11.61 -34.28
C TYR A 296 27.98 12.59 -33.61
N GLY A 297 26.84 12.08 -33.15
CA GLY A 297 25.89 12.82 -32.33
C GLY A 297 26.24 12.74 -30.86
N PHE A 298 26.18 13.86 -30.16
CA PHE A 298 26.25 13.93 -28.70
C PHE A 298 24.99 14.59 -28.16
N TYR A 299 24.37 13.99 -27.15
CA TYR A 299 23.23 14.55 -26.44
C TYR A 299 23.62 14.70 -24.97
N LYS A 300 23.58 15.94 -24.46
CA LYS A 300 23.93 16.28 -23.07
C LYS A 300 25.29 15.72 -22.61
N GLY A 301 26.29 15.73 -23.49
CA GLY A 301 27.65 15.28 -23.17
C GLY A 301 27.92 13.80 -23.41
N GLN A 302 26.89 12.99 -23.66
CA GLN A 302 27.01 11.57 -23.97
C GLN A 302 26.87 11.34 -25.47
N LEU A 303 27.56 10.32 -25.98
CA LEU A 303 27.36 9.80 -27.32
C LEU A 303 25.89 9.41 -27.47
N ALA A 304 25.23 9.87 -28.53
CA ALA A 304 23.83 9.58 -28.82
C ALA A 304 23.64 8.17 -29.40
N SER A 305 24.25 7.18 -28.75
CA SER A 305 23.97 5.77 -28.90
C SER A 305 22.89 5.33 -27.89
N ARG A 306 22.43 4.10 -28.03
CA ARG A 306 21.45 3.49 -27.11
C ARG A 306 22.10 3.23 -25.76
N ASP A 307 21.37 3.55 -24.69
CA ASP A 307 21.77 3.24 -23.32
C ASP A 307 21.18 1.89 -22.84
N TRP A 308 21.64 1.42 -21.68
CA TRP A 308 21.39 0.11 -21.10
C TRP A 308 19.90 -0.21 -20.88
N TYR A 309 19.09 0.80 -20.50
CA TYR A 309 17.70 0.59 -20.10
C TYR A 309 16.72 0.78 -21.27
N TYR A 310 16.58 1.99 -21.80
CA TYR A 310 15.76 2.30 -22.99
C TYR A 310 16.30 3.58 -23.67
N GLY A 311 17.20 3.44 -24.64
CA GLY A 311 17.51 4.55 -25.56
C GLY A 311 16.31 4.90 -26.45
N PRO A 312 16.38 5.98 -27.26
CA PRO A 312 15.28 6.39 -28.12
C PRO A 312 14.90 5.24 -29.06
N THR A 313 13.61 4.95 -29.09
CA THR A 313 13.07 3.79 -29.79
C THR A 313 13.15 3.95 -31.31
N ILE A 314 13.43 5.15 -31.83
CA ILE A 314 13.49 5.40 -33.27
C ILE A 314 14.72 6.22 -33.69
N GLY A 315 15.69 6.39 -32.79
CA GLY A 315 16.95 7.14 -33.01
C GLY A 315 16.85 8.65 -32.76
N TYR A 316 18.01 9.31 -32.64
CA TYR A 316 18.09 10.74 -32.27
C TYR A 316 18.13 11.66 -33.49
N VAL A 317 17.66 12.90 -33.31
CA VAL A 317 17.81 14.01 -34.27
C VAL A 317 18.61 15.15 -33.64
N LEU A 318 19.85 15.31 -34.07
CA LEU A 318 20.77 16.31 -33.52
C LEU A 318 21.24 17.32 -34.57
N SER A 319 21.46 18.57 -34.15
CA SER A 319 21.82 19.65 -35.06
C SER A 319 23.31 19.95 -35.11
N ASN A 320 23.75 20.47 -36.25
CA ASN A 320 24.95 21.32 -36.37
C ASN A 320 24.64 22.51 -37.30
N ALA A 321 25.67 23.26 -37.69
CA ALA A 321 25.52 24.42 -38.59
C ALA A 321 24.93 24.08 -39.98
N SER A 322 24.94 22.81 -40.37
CA SER A 322 24.46 22.33 -41.67
C SER A 322 23.02 21.78 -41.63
N GLY A 323 22.40 21.69 -40.45
CA GLY A 323 21.03 21.22 -40.28
C GLY A 323 20.87 20.18 -39.17
N TRP A 324 19.76 19.44 -39.24
CA TRP A 324 19.36 18.41 -38.27
C TRP A 324 19.53 17.02 -38.87
N TRP A 325 20.24 16.14 -38.18
CA TRP A 325 20.68 14.87 -38.72
C TRP A 325 20.21 13.70 -37.87
N TYR A 326 19.86 12.61 -38.54
CA TYR A 326 19.56 11.33 -37.90
C TYR A 326 20.85 10.70 -37.37
N ILE A 327 20.81 10.26 -36.11
CA ILE A 327 21.91 9.56 -35.46
C ILE A 327 21.49 8.12 -35.23
N ASN A 328 22.27 7.19 -35.76
CA ASN A 328 22.03 5.77 -35.60
C ASN A 328 22.32 5.36 -34.14
N PRO A 329 21.33 4.87 -33.37
CA PRO A 329 21.50 4.56 -31.96
C PRO A 329 22.46 3.38 -31.70
N GLU A 330 22.75 2.55 -32.69
CA GLU A 330 23.70 1.42 -32.55
C GLU A 330 25.16 1.86 -32.62
N THR A 331 25.43 3.07 -33.13
CA THR A 331 26.81 3.53 -33.39
C THR A 331 27.09 4.95 -32.93
N GLY A 332 26.06 5.77 -32.70
CA GLY A 332 26.18 7.20 -32.48
C GLY A 332 26.57 8.01 -33.73
N LEU A 333 26.68 7.37 -34.91
CA LEU A 333 27.06 8.02 -36.17
C LEU A 333 25.85 8.62 -36.88
N VAL A 334 26.10 9.69 -37.62
CA VAL A 334 25.14 10.19 -38.61
C VAL A 334 24.96 9.15 -39.73
N ASP A 335 23.72 8.75 -40.01
CA ASP A 335 23.39 7.96 -41.19
C ASP A 335 22.71 8.84 -42.25
N PHE A 336 23.49 9.16 -43.28
CA PHE A 336 23.10 10.01 -44.41
C PHE A 336 22.10 9.38 -45.39
N ASN A 337 21.79 8.09 -45.23
CA ASN A 337 20.83 7.39 -46.10
C ASN A 337 19.52 7.05 -45.37
N TYR A 338 19.42 7.38 -44.09
CA TYR A 338 18.25 7.05 -43.29
C TYR A 338 16.99 7.77 -43.81
N THR A 339 15.89 7.02 -43.92
CA THR A 339 14.55 7.53 -44.23
C THR A 339 13.56 6.86 -43.30
N GLY A 340 12.84 7.64 -42.49
CA GLY A 340 12.00 7.12 -41.40
C GLY A 340 11.67 8.22 -40.39
N LEU A 341 11.30 7.83 -39.18
CA LEU A 341 11.07 8.76 -38.08
C LEU A 341 12.21 8.73 -37.08
N ALA A 342 12.54 9.89 -36.51
CA ALA A 342 13.51 10.00 -35.42
C ALA A 342 13.16 11.17 -34.49
N GLU A 343 13.65 11.16 -33.27
CA GLU A 343 13.18 12.06 -32.22
C GLU A 343 14.24 12.97 -31.61
N ASN A 344 13.79 14.10 -31.09
CA ASN A 344 14.55 14.98 -30.21
C ASN A 344 13.61 15.69 -29.22
N ASP A 345 14.15 16.58 -28.40
CA ASP A 345 13.39 17.34 -27.40
C ASP A 345 12.22 18.17 -27.97
N TYR A 346 12.17 18.38 -29.29
CA TYR A 346 11.10 19.11 -29.97
C TYR A 346 10.01 18.19 -30.55
N GLY A 347 10.21 16.88 -30.60
CA GLY A 347 9.24 15.88 -31.05
C GLY A 347 9.84 14.88 -32.05
N ILE A 348 8.94 14.17 -32.74
CA ILE A 348 9.29 13.14 -33.73
C ILE A 348 9.23 13.76 -35.14
N TRP A 349 10.28 13.55 -35.92
CA TRP A 349 10.49 14.17 -37.22
C TRP A 349 10.65 13.14 -38.32
N TYR A 350 10.13 13.46 -39.50
CA TYR A 350 10.38 12.69 -40.71
C TYR A 350 11.74 13.04 -41.30
N MET A 351 12.55 12.00 -41.46
CA MET A 351 13.89 12.04 -42.01
C MET A 351 13.88 11.55 -43.45
N ASN A 352 14.62 12.23 -44.32
CA ASN A 352 14.82 11.86 -45.71
C ASN A 352 16.29 12.07 -46.08
N ASN A 353 16.99 10.99 -46.44
CA ASN A 353 18.45 10.98 -46.65
C ASN A 353 19.22 11.58 -45.46
N GLY A 354 18.87 11.13 -44.25
CA GLY A 354 19.54 11.47 -43.00
C GLY A 354 19.25 12.87 -42.43
N GLN A 355 18.46 13.70 -43.10
CA GLN A 355 18.10 15.06 -42.65
C GLN A 355 16.58 15.23 -42.48
N ILE A 356 16.14 16.12 -41.59
CA ILE A 356 14.72 16.48 -41.46
C ILE A 356 14.18 17.03 -42.79
N ASP A 357 13.04 16.51 -43.24
CA ASP A 357 12.26 17.10 -44.34
C ASP A 357 11.04 17.85 -43.79
N PHE A 358 11.20 19.15 -43.54
CA PHE A 358 10.14 20.05 -43.07
C PHE A 358 8.98 20.22 -44.07
N GLY A 359 9.13 19.76 -45.31
CA GLY A 359 8.08 19.84 -46.33
C GLY A 359 7.16 18.62 -46.36
N TYR A 360 7.54 17.52 -45.69
CA TYR A 360 6.79 16.28 -45.76
C TYR A 360 5.44 16.39 -45.04
N THR A 361 4.37 15.98 -45.72
CA THR A 361 3.04 15.80 -45.13
C THR A 361 2.44 14.51 -45.68
N GLY A 362 2.08 13.58 -44.80
CA GLY A 362 1.65 12.24 -45.20
C GLY A 362 1.70 11.26 -44.04
N PHE A 363 1.64 9.96 -44.35
CA PHE A 363 1.70 8.90 -43.37
C PHE A 363 3.02 8.13 -43.47
N VAL A 364 3.65 7.88 -42.32
CA VAL A 364 4.93 7.17 -42.23
C VAL A 364 4.74 5.92 -41.40
N LYS A 365 5.09 4.76 -41.97
CA LYS A 365 5.17 3.50 -41.23
C LYS A 365 6.51 3.45 -40.50
N GLN A 366 6.47 3.26 -39.20
CA GLN A 366 7.65 3.14 -38.37
C GLN A 366 7.58 1.82 -37.62
N ARG A 367 8.67 1.04 -37.70
CA ARG A 367 8.78 -0.13 -36.83
C ARG A 367 9.06 0.38 -35.41
N PRO A 368 8.29 -0.02 -34.40
CA PRO A 368 8.75 0.10 -33.03
C PRO A 368 10.05 -0.71 -32.93
N TYR A 369 11.10 -0.14 -32.34
CA TYR A 369 12.36 -0.85 -32.21
C TYR A 369 12.21 -1.98 -31.20
N LYS A 370 12.17 -3.21 -31.73
CA LYS A 370 12.27 -4.52 -31.06
C LYS A 370 11.71 -4.58 -29.63
N LEU A 371 10.40 -4.83 -29.54
CA LEU A 371 9.89 -5.74 -28.53
C LEU A 371 9.70 -7.10 -29.22
N ASP A 372 10.24 -8.16 -28.64
CA ASP A 372 10.44 -9.48 -29.24
C ASP A 372 9.11 -10.27 -29.38
N PHE A 373 8.14 -9.71 -30.11
CA PHE A 373 6.79 -10.29 -30.24
C PHE A 373 6.58 -11.15 -31.50
N GLY A 374 7.63 -11.43 -32.29
CA GLY A 374 7.54 -12.40 -33.39
C GLY A 374 6.67 -12.01 -34.59
N TYR A 375 6.17 -10.76 -34.67
CA TYR A 375 5.38 -10.24 -35.79
C TYR A 375 5.97 -8.91 -36.31
N ASP A 376 5.93 -8.69 -37.64
CA ASP A 376 6.27 -7.41 -38.28
C ASP A 376 5.17 -6.36 -38.00
N TYR A 377 5.14 -5.82 -36.77
CA TYR A 377 4.23 -4.73 -36.40
C TYR A 377 4.84 -3.37 -36.78
N TYR A 378 4.01 -2.49 -37.34
CA TYR A 378 4.40 -1.12 -37.69
C TYR A 378 3.33 -0.16 -37.17
N ASP A 379 3.78 0.88 -36.48
CA ASP A 379 2.95 2.02 -36.17
C ASP A 379 2.88 2.93 -37.38
N LEU A 380 1.71 3.51 -37.65
CA LEU A 380 1.52 4.49 -38.70
C LEU A 380 1.33 5.87 -38.08
N TYR A 381 2.21 6.81 -38.41
CA TYR A 381 2.16 8.18 -37.91
C TYR A 381 1.70 9.16 -38.99
N ALA A 382 0.79 10.06 -38.62
CA ALA A 382 0.45 11.24 -39.39
C ALA A 382 1.53 12.31 -39.19
N VAL A 383 2.10 12.80 -40.29
CA VAL A 383 3.14 13.82 -40.29
C VAL A 383 2.63 15.04 -41.04
N THR A 384 2.78 16.22 -40.44
CA THR A 384 2.43 17.52 -41.03
C THR A 384 3.65 18.44 -40.92
N GLY A 385 4.12 18.97 -42.05
CA GLY A 385 5.29 19.88 -42.06
C GLY A 385 6.58 19.24 -41.49
N GLY A 386 6.79 17.95 -41.78
CA GLY A 386 7.95 17.18 -41.35
C GLY A 386 7.93 16.69 -39.90
N LYS A 387 6.92 17.05 -39.12
CA LYS A 387 6.77 16.63 -37.72
C LYS A 387 5.55 15.73 -37.54
N VAL A 388 5.65 14.70 -36.70
CA VAL A 388 4.47 13.93 -36.26
C VAL A 388 3.47 14.90 -35.64
N ASP A 389 2.24 14.88 -36.15
CA ASP A 389 1.18 15.82 -35.79
C ASP A 389 0.25 15.21 -34.75
N CYS A 390 0.53 15.50 -33.47
CA CYS A 390 -0.32 15.01 -32.38
C CYS A 390 -1.74 15.58 -32.37
N ASN A 391 -2.03 16.63 -33.17
CA ASN A 391 -3.39 17.12 -33.31
C ASN A 391 -4.20 16.31 -34.33
N TYR A 392 -3.55 15.45 -35.11
CA TYR A 392 -4.19 14.47 -35.98
C TYR A 392 -4.74 13.33 -35.12
N ASP A 393 -5.86 13.61 -34.45
CA ASP A 393 -6.38 12.83 -33.33
C ASP A 393 -7.91 12.76 -33.36
N GLY A 394 -8.46 11.61 -32.97
CA GLY A 394 -9.87 11.24 -33.10
C GLY A 394 -10.17 10.48 -34.40
N ILE A 395 -11.46 10.43 -34.78
CA ILE A 395 -11.92 9.79 -36.03
C ILE A 395 -11.86 10.79 -37.19
N LEU A 396 -11.11 10.45 -38.24
CA LEU A 396 -10.83 11.31 -39.39
C LEU A 396 -11.04 10.57 -40.72
N TRP A 397 -11.61 11.25 -41.73
CA TRP A 397 -11.71 10.71 -43.08
C TRP A 397 -10.39 10.91 -43.82
N THR A 398 -9.75 9.82 -44.24
CA THR A 398 -8.46 9.88 -44.95
C THR A 398 -8.27 8.67 -45.86
N THR A 399 -7.11 8.59 -46.53
CA THR A 399 -6.74 7.45 -47.40
C THR A 399 -5.39 6.90 -46.95
N ILE A 400 -5.39 5.66 -46.47
CA ILE A 400 -4.19 4.94 -46.02
C ILE A 400 -3.95 3.78 -46.99
N ASP A 401 -2.74 3.64 -47.52
CA ASP A 401 -2.37 2.61 -48.50
C ASP A 401 -3.36 2.48 -49.68
N GLY A 402 -3.94 3.60 -50.12
CA GLY A 402 -4.89 3.65 -51.23
C GLY A 402 -6.34 3.31 -50.88
N VAL A 403 -6.64 3.03 -49.60
CA VAL A 403 -7.99 2.74 -49.11
C VAL A 403 -8.58 3.98 -48.41
N PRO A 404 -9.61 4.62 -48.99
CA PRO A 404 -10.30 5.72 -48.33
C PRO A 404 -11.27 5.20 -47.26
N GLY A 405 -11.31 5.86 -46.11
CA GLY A 405 -12.19 5.46 -45.01
C GLY A 405 -12.12 6.41 -43.81
N TRP A 406 -12.92 6.09 -42.79
CA TRP A 406 -12.82 6.70 -41.47
C TRP A 406 -11.80 5.92 -40.64
N TYR A 407 -10.75 6.59 -40.20
CA TYR A 407 -9.68 6.01 -39.42
C TYR A 407 -9.54 6.71 -38.07
N GLY A 408 -9.16 5.96 -37.05
CA GLY A 408 -8.92 6.47 -35.72
C GLY A 408 -7.45 6.77 -35.47
N PHE A 409 -7.19 7.92 -34.86
CA PHE A 409 -5.86 8.31 -34.44
C PHE A 409 -5.90 8.75 -32.99
N VAL A 410 -4.84 8.44 -32.26
CA VAL A 410 -4.55 9.02 -30.95
C VAL A 410 -3.24 9.78 -31.10
N ASP A 411 -3.07 11.01 -30.64
CA ASP A 411 -1.78 11.72 -30.66
C ASP A 411 -0.95 11.61 -31.97
N GLY A 412 -1.61 11.54 -33.13
CA GLY A 412 -0.97 11.39 -34.45
C GLY A 412 -0.58 9.96 -34.86
N TRP A 413 -0.71 8.95 -33.99
CA TRP A 413 -0.55 7.52 -34.35
C TRP A 413 -1.89 6.86 -34.68
N LEU A 414 -1.88 5.96 -35.66
CA LEU A 414 -3.06 5.15 -36.01
C LEU A 414 -3.41 4.23 -34.84
N ALA A 415 -4.62 4.38 -34.33
CA ALA A 415 -5.11 3.60 -33.21
C ALA A 415 -5.85 2.35 -33.68
N SER A 416 -5.85 1.29 -32.86
CA SER A 416 -6.61 0.06 -33.11
C SER A 416 -7.35 -0.42 -31.86
N ASP A 417 -8.37 -1.24 -32.06
CA ASP A 417 -9.15 -1.98 -31.03
C ASP A 417 -9.67 -1.14 -29.86
N GLN A 418 -10.15 0.06 -30.17
CA GLN A 418 -10.66 1.01 -29.17
C GLN A 418 -11.75 1.90 -29.76
N ALA A 419 -12.50 2.59 -28.90
CA ALA A 419 -13.47 3.59 -29.31
C ALA A 419 -12.91 4.99 -29.17
N LEU A 420 -13.02 5.79 -30.22
CA LEU A 420 -12.50 7.15 -30.29
C LEU A 420 -13.59 8.14 -30.68
N MET A 421 -13.45 9.37 -30.18
CA MET A 421 -14.38 10.44 -30.51
C MET A 421 -14.10 11.02 -31.89
N LYS A 422 -15.14 11.13 -32.70
CA LYS A 422 -15.19 11.95 -33.90
C LYS A 422 -15.43 13.39 -33.46
N LYS A 423 -14.37 14.22 -33.47
CA LYS A 423 -14.35 15.52 -32.78
C LYS A 423 -15.31 16.57 -33.35
N ASP A 424 -15.70 16.47 -34.61
CA ASP A 424 -16.58 17.42 -35.28
C ASP A 424 -18.06 17.30 -34.87
N ASP A 425 -18.52 16.12 -34.47
CA ASP A 425 -19.91 15.87 -34.05
C ASP A 425 -20.05 15.24 -32.64
N GLY A 426 -18.94 14.88 -32.00
CA GLY A 426 -18.89 14.32 -30.65
C GLY A 426 -19.33 12.85 -30.57
N THR A 427 -19.58 12.19 -31.70
CA THR A 427 -19.93 10.77 -31.71
C THR A 427 -18.71 9.89 -31.47
N TRP A 428 -18.88 8.74 -30.85
CA TRP A 428 -17.78 7.82 -30.51
C TRP A 428 -17.88 6.54 -31.31
N TRP A 429 -16.81 6.17 -31.99
CA TRP A 429 -16.78 5.03 -32.91
C TRP A 429 -15.67 4.05 -32.58
N TYR A 430 -15.99 2.77 -32.65
CA TYR A 430 -15.02 1.69 -32.56
C TYR A 430 -14.16 1.60 -33.83
N VAL A 431 -12.85 1.54 -33.63
CA VAL A 431 -11.87 1.24 -34.66
C VAL A 431 -11.30 -0.16 -34.44
N GLY A 432 -11.28 -0.97 -35.49
CA GLY A 432 -10.75 -2.34 -35.43
C GLY A 432 -9.22 -2.40 -35.51
N GLU A 433 -8.68 -3.61 -35.61
CA GLU A 433 -7.24 -3.90 -35.69
C GLU A 433 -6.50 -3.11 -36.79
N ASN A 434 -7.18 -2.78 -37.89
CA ASN A 434 -6.61 -2.00 -39.01
C ASN A 434 -6.74 -0.48 -38.84
N GLY A 435 -7.24 -0.03 -37.69
CA GLY A 435 -7.53 1.36 -37.34
C GLY A 435 -8.68 2.02 -38.09
N MET A 436 -9.41 1.27 -38.90
CA MET A 436 -10.60 1.76 -39.60
C MET A 436 -11.85 1.58 -38.73
N VAL A 437 -12.80 2.50 -38.84
CA VAL A 437 -14.10 2.39 -38.16
C VAL A 437 -14.86 1.16 -38.65
N ASP A 438 -15.25 0.28 -37.73
CA ASP A 438 -16.11 -0.87 -38.01
C ASP A 438 -17.57 -0.56 -37.63
N PHE A 439 -18.36 -0.18 -38.64
CA PHE A 439 -19.79 0.14 -38.51
C PHE A 439 -20.67 -1.06 -38.14
N THR A 440 -20.13 -2.27 -38.13
CA THR A 440 -20.88 -3.50 -37.83
C THR A 440 -20.57 -4.05 -36.43
N TYR A 441 -19.53 -3.53 -35.78
CA TYR A 441 -19.09 -4.02 -34.48
C TYR A 441 -20.16 -3.83 -33.39
N THR A 442 -20.45 -4.90 -32.65
CA THR A 442 -21.28 -4.87 -31.44
C THR A 442 -20.57 -5.67 -30.38
N GLY A 443 -20.31 -5.05 -29.23
CA GLY A 443 -19.42 -5.61 -28.22
C GLY A 443 -18.98 -4.55 -27.21
N ARG A 444 -17.71 -4.59 -26.84
CA ARG A 444 -17.12 -3.71 -25.82
C ARG A 444 -15.83 -3.10 -26.36
N ALA A 445 -15.59 -1.83 -26.04
CA ALA A 445 -14.35 -1.19 -26.43
C ALA A 445 -13.86 -0.24 -25.34
N GLN A 446 -12.55 -0.15 -25.23
CA GLN A 446 -11.90 0.79 -24.33
C GLN A 446 -11.91 2.20 -24.92
N THR A 447 -11.96 3.19 -24.03
CA THR A 447 -11.72 4.60 -24.32
C THR A 447 -10.72 5.12 -23.29
N ALA A 448 -10.24 6.35 -23.45
CA ALA A 448 -9.48 7.04 -22.40
C ALA A 448 -10.26 7.24 -21.08
N TYR A 449 -11.57 6.98 -21.06
CA TYR A 449 -12.46 7.18 -19.91
C TYR A 449 -13.05 5.87 -19.36
N GLY A 450 -12.54 4.72 -19.81
CA GLY A 450 -12.98 3.38 -19.43
C GLY A 450 -13.67 2.61 -20.56
N GLU A 451 -14.20 1.44 -20.22
CA GLU A 451 -14.86 0.53 -21.16
C GLU A 451 -16.32 0.94 -21.42
N TYR A 452 -16.73 0.92 -22.69
CA TYR A 452 -18.10 1.19 -23.10
C TYR A 452 -18.68 0.09 -23.98
N TYR A 453 -19.99 -0.06 -23.93
CA TYR A 453 -20.75 -0.93 -24.81
C TYR A 453 -20.92 -0.26 -26.18
N ILE A 454 -20.60 -1.02 -27.23
CA ILE A 454 -20.66 -0.59 -28.61
C ILE A 454 -21.81 -1.31 -29.32
N ARG A 455 -22.61 -0.57 -30.09
CA ARG A 455 -23.66 -1.11 -30.95
C ARG A 455 -23.55 -0.49 -32.34
N ASN A 456 -23.42 -1.35 -33.35
CA ASN A 456 -23.25 -0.94 -34.76
C ASN A 456 -22.10 0.08 -34.95
N GLY A 457 -20.96 -0.20 -34.31
CA GLY A 457 -19.75 0.60 -34.37
C GLY A 457 -19.74 1.85 -33.48
N GLN A 458 -20.86 2.25 -32.87
CA GLN A 458 -20.96 3.45 -32.05
C GLN A 458 -21.13 3.13 -30.57
N ILE A 459 -20.57 3.94 -29.65
CA ILE A 459 -20.92 3.84 -28.22
C ILE A 459 -22.43 4.04 -28.04
N ASP A 460 -23.08 3.09 -27.38
CA ASP A 460 -24.50 3.20 -27.00
C ASP A 460 -24.62 3.69 -25.56
N PHE A 461 -24.64 5.02 -25.40
CA PHE A 461 -24.85 5.66 -24.10
C PHE A 461 -26.22 5.37 -23.48
N GLY A 462 -27.16 4.78 -24.22
CA GLY A 462 -28.45 4.35 -23.70
C GLY A 462 -28.45 2.92 -23.14
N PHE A 463 -27.34 2.19 -23.27
CA PHE A 463 -27.27 0.81 -22.83
C PHE A 463 -27.17 0.71 -21.30
N ASN A 464 -28.21 0.11 -20.71
CA ASN A 464 -28.21 -0.35 -19.33
C ASN A 464 -28.44 -1.87 -19.38
N GLY A 465 -27.47 -2.66 -18.91
CA GLY A 465 -27.55 -4.10 -19.06
C GLY A 465 -26.27 -4.81 -18.65
N THR A 466 -26.22 -6.10 -18.96
CA THR A 466 -25.06 -6.94 -18.66
C THR A 466 -24.46 -7.55 -19.93
N VAL A 467 -23.15 -7.77 -19.90
CA VAL A 467 -22.42 -8.53 -20.92
C VAL A 467 -21.69 -9.67 -20.22
N GLN A 468 -21.92 -10.90 -20.68
CA GLN A 468 -21.25 -12.09 -20.15
C GLN A 468 -19.79 -12.11 -20.63
N GLU A 469 -18.84 -12.18 -19.70
CA GLU A 469 -17.41 -12.27 -20.02
C GLU A 469 -16.94 -13.72 -20.13
N MET A 470 -17.36 -14.54 -19.17
CA MET A 470 -17.18 -15.99 -19.12
C MET A 470 -18.42 -16.61 -18.49
N SER A 471 -18.58 -17.93 -18.59
CA SER A 471 -19.73 -18.64 -18.01
C SER A 471 -19.97 -18.21 -16.56
N GLY A 472 -21.14 -17.62 -16.28
CA GLY A 472 -21.55 -17.19 -14.94
C GLY A 472 -21.00 -15.83 -14.47
N THR A 473 -20.11 -15.16 -15.21
CA THR A 473 -19.53 -13.86 -14.84
C THR A 473 -20.03 -12.75 -15.78
N TYR A 474 -20.68 -11.74 -15.20
CA TYR A 474 -21.31 -10.65 -15.97
C TYR A 474 -20.75 -9.29 -15.57
N LYS A 475 -20.35 -8.51 -16.57
CA LYS A 475 -20.04 -7.09 -16.43
C LYS A 475 -21.32 -6.28 -16.57
N CYS A 476 -21.50 -5.30 -15.69
CA CYS A 476 -22.66 -4.42 -15.72
C CYS A 476 -22.31 -3.09 -16.37
N TYR A 477 -23.23 -2.58 -17.19
CA TYR A 477 -23.10 -1.29 -17.86
C TYR A 477 -24.27 -0.40 -17.48
N GLN A 478 -23.96 0.87 -17.19
CA GLN A 478 -24.92 1.93 -16.94
C GLN A 478 -24.58 3.11 -17.84
N ASN A 479 -25.58 3.62 -18.56
CA ASN A 479 -25.45 4.67 -19.57
C ASN A 479 -24.33 4.36 -20.59
N GLY A 480 -24.23 3.09 -21.00
CA GLY A 480 -23.23 2.59 -21.93
C GLY A 480 -21.84 2.35 -21.32
N LYS A 481 -21.54 2.83 -20.11
CA LYS A 481 -20.24 2.67 -19.46
C LYS A 481 -20.23 1.44 -18.55
N MET A 482 -19.16 0.66 -18.59
CA MET A 482 -18.94 -0.44 -17.64
C MET A 482 -18.76 0.12 -16.22
N LEU A 483 -19.41 -0.52 -15.24
CA LEU A 483 -19.13 -0.29 -13.82
C LEU A 483 -17.79 -0.93 -13.47
N ASP A 484 -16.87 -0.14 -12.93
CA ASP A 484 -15.48 -0.55 -12.72
C ASP A 484 -15.27 -1.29 -11.39
N TRP A 485 -14.05 -1.73 -11.12
CA TRP A 485 -13.65 -2.52 -9.96
C TRP A 485 -13.92 -1.84 -8.60
N ASP A 486 -14.09 -0.53 -8.57
CA ASP A 486 -14.39 0.24 -7.36
C ASP A 486 -15.90 0.28 -7.05
N PHE A 487 -16.75 -0.09 -8.01
CA PHE A 487 -18.19 -0.08 -7.82
C PHE A 487 -18.66 -1.29 -7.00
N ASN A 488 -19.32 -0.99 -5.88
CA ASN A 488 -20.00 -1.95 -5.02
C ASN A 488 -21.40 -1.41 -4.69
N GLY A 489 -22.45 -2.13 -5.07
CA GLY A 489 -23.83 -1.69 -4.80
C GLY A 489 -24.89 -2.38 -5.64
N LEU A 490 -26.14 -1.96 -5.47
CA LEU A 490 -27.28 -2.53 -6.19
C LEU A 490 -27.54 -1.79 -7.50
N VAL A 491 -27.74 -2.56 -8.57
CA VAL A 491 -28.07 -2.06 -9.91
C VAL A 491 -29.31 -2.76 -10.43
N GLU A 492 -30.21 -1.99 -11.01
CA GLU A 492 -31.39 -2.52 -11.70
C GLU A 492 -31.00 -2.94 -13.13
N THR A 493 -31.08 -4.23 -13.40
CA THR A 493 -30.65 -4.81 -14.70
C THR A 493 -31.31 -6.15 -14.95
N THR A 494 -31.12 -6.68 -16.17
CA THR A 494 -31.47 -8.06 -16.53
C THR A 494 -30.21 -8.93 -16.53
N VAL A 495 -30.29 -10.08 -15.88
CA VAL A 495 -29.27 -11.15 -15.88
C VAL A 495 -29.99 -12.45 -16.22
N ASP A 496 -29.51 -13.20 -17.22
CA ASP A 496 -30.13 -14.47 -17.66
C ASP A 496 -31.64 -14.40 -17.88
N ASP A 497 -32.09 -13.37 -18.63
CA ASP A 497 -33.51 -13.08 -18.92
C ASP A 497 -34.38 -12.73 -17.70
N GLU A 498 -33.78 -12.57 -16.52
CA GLU A 498 -34.46 -12.19 -15.30
C GLU A 498 -34.15 -10.75 -14.91
N TYR A 499 -35.18 -9.91 -14.84
CA TYR A 499 -35.06 -8.51 -14.44
C TYR A 499 -35.15 -8.37 -12.92
N GLY A 500 -34.34 -7.49 -12.34
CA GLY A 500 -34.38 -7.16 -10.93
C GLY A 500 -33.24 -6.27 -10.47
N TRP A 501 -33.11 -6.17 -9.15
CA TRP A 501 -32.00 -5.50 -8.49
C TRP A 501 -30.92 -6.52 -8.17
N TYR A 502 -29.75 -6.33 -8.77
CA TYR A 502 -28.60 -7.22 -8.62
C TYR A 502 -27.45 -6.51 -7.90
N TYR A 503 -26.75 -7.25 -7.07
CA TYR A 503 -25.54 -6.79 -6.41
C TYR A 503 -24.36 -6.88 -7.37
N VAL A 504 -23.74 -5.73 -7.61
CA VAL A 504 -22.45 -5.60 -8.27
C VAL A 504 -21.39 -5.46 -7.18
N LYS A 505 -20.41 -6.36 -7.18
CA LYS A 505 -19.24 -6.31 -6.30
C LYS A 505 -17.99 -6.27 -7.17
N ASN A 506 -17.12 -5.30 -6.90
CA ASN A 506 -15.93 -5.04 -7.71
C ASN A 506 -16.20 -4.95 -9.22
N GLY A 507 -17.31 -4.31 -9.63
CA GLY A 507 -17.72 -4.19 -11.03
C GLY A 507 -18.40 -5.41 -11.67
N TYR A 508 -18.48 -6.54 -10.95
CA TYR A 508 -19.11 -7.77 -11.45
C TYR A 508 -20.43 -8.07 -10.76
N ILE A 509 -21.41 -8.57 -11.52
CA ILE A 509 -22.62 -9.13 -10.93
C ILE A 509 -22.25 -10.39 -10.16
N MET A 510 -22.63 -10.43 -8.89
CA MET A 510 -22.44 -11.58 -8.02
C MET A 510 -23.48 -12.68 -8.33
N HIS A 511 -23.41 -13.30 -9.52
CA HIS A 511 -24.45 -14.21 -9.98
C HIS A 511 -24.26 -15.69 -9.60
N ASP A 512 -23.11 -16.06 -9.02
CA ASP A 512 -22.81 -17.45 -8.69
C ASP A 512 -21.81 -17.51 -7.52
N HIS A 513 -22.31 -17.65 -6.31
CA HIS A 513 -21.57 -18.46 -5.34
C HIS A 513 -22.12 -19.86 -5.51
N ASN A 514 -21.22 -20.83 -5.75
CA ASN A 514 -21.48 -22.27 -5.78
C ASN A 514 -22.22 -22.77 -4.52
N ASN A 515 -23.48 -22.41 -4.36
CA ASN A 515 -24.36 -22.99 -3.38
C ASN A 515 -25.11 -24.08 -4.11
N ASP A 516 -24.67 -25.31 -3.89
CA ASP A 516 -25.56 -26.46 -3.93
C ASP A 516 -26.90 -25.99 -3.35
N LYS A 517 -27.99 -26.14 -4.11
CA LYS A 517 -29.35 -25.67 -3.76
C LYS A 517 -29.92 -26.27 -2.45
N ASN A 518 -29.08 -26.98 -1.69
CA ASN A 518 -29.36 -27.73 -0.49
C ASN A 518 -28.62 -27.19 0.75
N GLU A 519 -27.77 -26.16 0.63
CA GLU A 519 -27.23 -25.42 1.77
C GLU A 519 -27.93 -24.06 1.88
N ASN A 520 -28.27 -23.68 3.11
CA ASN A 520 -29.07 -22.50 3.47
C ASN A 520 -28.64 -21.24 2.67
N PRO A 521 -29.54 -20.50 1.98
CA PRO A 521 -29.14 -19.32 1.22
C PRO A 521 -28.50 -18.29 2.16
N TRP A 522 -27.21 -18.03 1.95
CA TRP A 522 -26.51 -16.93 2.63
C TRP A 522 -27.07 -15.62 2.10
N TYR A 523 -27.69 -14.86 2.99
CA TYR A 523 -28.15 -13.51 2.70
C TYR A 523 -27.07 -12.50 3.10
N GLU A 524 -26.88 -11.49 2.26
CA GLU A 524 -26.04 -10.33 2.54
C GLU A 524 -26.87 -9.05 2.52
N LEU A 525 -26.49 -8.07 3.35
CA LEU A 525 -27.07 -6.74 3.33
C LEU A 525 -26.30 -5.85 2.36
N VAL A 526 -27.01 -5.29 1.38
CA VAL A 526 -26.45 -4.36 0.39
C VAL A 526 -27.30 -3.11 0.34
N SER A 527 -26.67 -1.93 0.34
CA SER A 527 -27.36 -0.64 0.32
C SER A 527 -27.50 -0.04 -1.08
N ASN A 528 -28.51 0.80 -1.21
CA ASN A 528 -28.64 1.83 -2.23
C ASN A 528 -29.30 3.09 -1.61
N ASP A 529 -29.61 4.09 -2.41
CA ASP A 529 -30.25 5.34 -1.96
C ASP A 529 -31.61 5.14 -1.26
N ALA A 530 -32.27 4.00 -1.48
CA ALA A 530 -33.56 3.69 -0.88
C ALA A 530 -33.45 2.97 0.48
N GLY A 531 -32.29 2.41 0.82
CA GLY A 531 -32.03 1.71 2.07
C GLY A 531 -31.20 0.44 1.90
N TRP A 532 -31.27 -0.44 2.89
CA TRP A 532 -30.53 -1.70 2.94
C TRP A 532 -31.42 -2.89 2.63
N TRP A 533 -30.96 -3.76 1.74
CA TRP A 533 -31.76 -4.84 1.17
C TRP A 533 -31.12 -6.20 1.40
N ALA A 534 -31.98 -7.20 1.61
CA ALA A 534 -31.61 -8.61 1.63
C ALA A 534 -31.30 -9.10 0.21
N VAL A 535 -30.05 -9.49 -0.02
CA VAL A 535 -29.58 -10.06 -1.28
C VAL A 535 -29.27 -11.52 -1.08
N SER A 536 -29.83 -12.37 -1.95
CA SER A 536 -29.52 -13.80 -2.02
C SER A 536 -29.19 -14.18 -3.45
N ASN A 537 -28.10 -14.92 -3.64
CA ASN A 537 -27.58 -15.28 -4.97
C ASN A 537 -27.45 -14.06 -5.92
N GLY A 538 -26.94 -12.95 -5.38
CA GLY A 538 -26.73 -11.72 -6.13
C GLY A 538 -27.97 -10.90 -6.43
N LYS A 539 -29.18 -11.36 -6.08
CA LYS A 539 -30.43 -10.66 -6.37
C LYS A 539 -31.16 -10.25 -5.08
N VAL A 540 -31.78 -9.06 -5.08
CA VAL A 540 -32.64 -8.63 -3.97
C VAL A 540 -33.86 -9.53 -3.85
N ASP A 541 -34.09 -10.07 -2.66
CA ASP A 541 -35.31 -10.83 -2.32
C ASP A 541 -36.31 -9.95 -1.56
N PHE A 542 -37.24 -9.36 -2.30
CA PHE A 542 -38.33 -8.54 -1.75
C PHE A 542 -39.33 -9.33 -0.88
N SER A 543 -39.29 -10.66 -0.90
CA SER A 543 -40.18 -11.49 -0.09
C SER A 543 -39.59 -11.86 1.27
N TYR A 544 -38.28 -11.66 1.46
CA TYR A 544 -37.58 -12.07 2.67
C TYR A 544 -38.07 -11.28 3.90
N THR A 545 -38.37 -12.00 4.98
CA THR A 545 -38.63 -11.43 6.30
C THR A 545 -37.94 -12.32 7.34
N GLY A 546 -37.03 -11.75 8.12
CA GLY A 546 -36.15 -12.52 8.99
C GLY A 546 -35.00 -11.68 9.54
N PHE A 547 -33.88 -12.32 9.83
CA PHE A 547 -32.70 -11.70 10.41
C PHE A 547 -31.48 -12.03 9.56
N ILE A 548 -30.69 -11.02 9.20
CA ILE A 548 -29.45 -11.17 8.44
C ILE A 548 -28.31 -10.64 9.31
N TYR A 549 -27.22 -11.40 9.42
CA TYR A 549 -26.03 -10.99 10.17
C TYR A 549 -25.46 -9.67 9.62
N ASP A 550 -24.91 -8.85 10.50
CA ASP A 550 -24.24 -7.62 10.09
C ASP A 550 -22.89 -7.93 9.44
N ASN A 551 -22.95 -8.20 8.13
CA ASN A 551 -21.78 -8.41 7.27
C ASN A 551 -21.06 -7.10 6.88
N VAL A 552 -21.55 -5.94 7.34
CA VAL A 552 -21.00 -4.63 6.98
C VAL A 552 -19.99 -4.18 8.04
N ASN A 553 -20.37 -4.31 9.31
CA ASN A 553 -19.52 -3.96 10.45
C ASN A 553 -18.82 -5.19 11.06
N GLU A 554 -19.10 -6.39 10.54
CA GLU A 554 -18.57 -7.68 11.01
C GLU A 554 -18.81 -7.90 12.51
N THR A 555 -19.91 -7.34 13.03
CA THR A 555 -20.29 -7.47 14.44
C THR A 555 -21.00 -8.79 14.69
N ASN A 556 -20.94 -9.27 15.94
CA ASN A 556 -21.70 -10.43 16.40
C ASN A 556 -23.19 -10.10 16.62
N GLY A 557 -23.89 -9.63 15.59
CA GLY A 557 -25.29 -9.24 15.64
C GLY A 557 -25.98 -9.33 14.29
N ALA A 558 -27.27 -8.98 14.25
CA ALA A 558 -28.10 -9.14 13.07
C ALA A 558 -29.14 -8.02 12.92
N TRP A 559 -29.49 -7.71 11.68
CA TRP A 559 -30.53 -6.75 11.33
C TRP A 559 -31.83 -7.47 10.99
N TYR A 560 -32.94 -6.96 11.54
CA TYR A 560 -34.27 -7.40 11.21
C TYR A 560 -34.71 -6.82 9.87
N VAL A 561 -35.03 -7.71 8.94
CA VAL A 561 -35.49 -7.41 7.60
C VAL A 561 -36.96 -7.77 7.46
N ARG A 562 -37.72 -6.90 6.81
CA ARG A 562 -39.14 -7.08 6.51
C ARG A 562 -39.41 -6.70 5.06
N ASN A 563 -40.00 -7.64 4.29
CA ASN A 563 -40.25 -7.48 2.86
C ASN A 563 -38.99 -7.07 2.06
N GLY A 564 -37.87 -7.73 2.39
CA GLY A 564 -36.57 -7.53 1.73
C GLY A 564 -35.77 -6.32 2.18
N GLN A 565 -36.31 -5.43 3.02
CA GLN A 565 -35.61 -4.22 3.50
C GLN A 565 -35.39 -4.22 5.02
N ILE A 566 -34.26 -3.70 5.50
CA ILE A 566 -34.06 -3.46 6.95
C ILE A 566 -35.18 -2.55 7.48
N ASP A 567 -35.80 -2.98 8.57
CA ASP A 567 -36.78 -2.17 9.30
C ASP A 567 -36.13 -1.51 10.53
N PHE A 568 -35.57 -0.31 10.34
CA PHE A 568 -34.98 0.49 11.42
C PHE A 568 -36.00 0.91 12.50
N GLY A 569 -37.30 0.82 12.23
CA GLY A 569 -38.34 1.11 13.20
C GLY A 569 -38.67 -0.08 14.12
N ALA A 570 -38.17 -1.27 13.83
CA ALA A 570 -38.48 -2.48 14.59
C ALA A 570 -37.86 -2.44 15.99
N ASN A 571 -38.71 -2.67 17.01
CA ASN A 571 -38.32 -2.63 18.41
C ASN A 571 -39.10 -3.69 19.21
N GLY A 572 -38.46 -4.25 20.24
CA GLY A 572 -39.03 -5.26 21.14
C GLY A 572 -38.72 -6.69 20.72
N PHE A 573 -39.46 -7.65 21.28
CA PHE A 573 -39.27 -9.07 20.97
C PHE A 573 -39.93 -9.45 19.65
N ILE A 574 -39.13 -9.94 18.70
CA ILE A 574 -39.58 -10.40 17.39
C ILE A 574 -39.25 -11.88 17.26
N LYS A 575 -40.24 -12.69 16.88
CA LYS A 575 -40.07 -14.13 16.69
C LYS A 575 -39.11 -14.37 15.52
N ASP A 576 -38.10 -15.20 15.74
CA ASP A 576 -37.26 -15.70 14.64
C ASP A 576 -38.10 -16.61 13.73
N PRO A 577 -38.28 -16.27 12.43
CA PRO A 577 -39.02 -17.13 11.50
C PRO A 577 -38.39 -18.52 11.31
N ALA A 578 -37.09 -18.68 11.58
CA ALA A 578 -36.38 -19.96 11.51
C ALA A 578 -36.54 -20.81 12.77
N SER A 579 -37.17 -20.28 13.84
CA SER A 579 -37.33 -20.96 15.12
C SER A 579 -38.78 -20.99 15.58
N ASP A 580 -39.23 -22.13 16.10
CA ASP A 580 -40.56 -22.24 16.68
C ASP A 580 -40.69 -21.55 18.04
N ILE A 581 -39.56 -21.36 18.73
CA ILE A 581 -39.52 -20.96 20.14
C ILE A 581 -38.67 -19.72 20.41
N TYR A 582 -37.78 -19.30 19.52
CA TYR A 582 -36.82 -18.24 19.78
C TYR A 582 -37.33 -16.85 19.37
N TYR A 583 -37.07 -15.85 20.20
CA TYR A 583 -37.40 -14.44 19.95
C TYR A 583 -36.15 -13.59 20.12
N TYR A 584 -35.82 -12.77 19.14
CA TYR A 584 -34.74 -11.78 19.28
C TYR A 584 -35.26 -10.51 19.93
N TYR A 585 -34.44 -9.90 20.78
CA TYR A 585 -34.69 -8.56 21.31
C TYR A 585 -34.11 -7.52 20.36
N VAL A 586 -34.98 -6.86 19.61
CA VAL A 586 -34.62 -5.92 18.55
C VAL A 586 -34.70 -4.49 19.07
N VAL A 587 -33.69 -3.67 18.78
CA VAL A 587 -33.67 -2.24 19.07
C VAL A 587 -33.28 -1.48 17.81
N ASN A 588 -34.17 -0.62 17.32
CA ASN A 588 -34.00 0.13 16.07
C ASN A 588 -33.61 -0.75 14.86
N GLY A 589 -34.22 -1.93 14.77
CA GLY A 589 -33.93 -2.92 13.72
C GLY A 589 -32.74 -3.83 13.99
N TYR A 590 -31.92 -3.59 15.02
CA TYR A 590 -30.71 -4.38 15.28
C TYR A 590 -30.84 -5.31 16.49
N VAL A 591 -30.18 -6.46 16.39
CA VAL A 591 -30.01 -7.47 17.45
C VAL A 591 -28.53 -7.54 17.79
N ASN A 592 -28.21 -7.38 19.07
CA ASN A 592 -26.86 -7.62 19.60
C ASN A 592 -26.81 -9.01 20.23
N HIS A 593 -26.08 -9.98 19.65
CA HIS A 593 -25.99 -11.34 20.21
C HIS A 593 -25.12 -11.45 21.46
N GLU A 594 -24.49 -10.37 21.90
CA GLU A 594 -23.74 -10.31 23.16
C GLU A 594 -24.56 -9.69 24.28
N LEU A 595 -25.82 -9.32 24.00
CA LEU A 595 -26.67 -8.68 24.99
C LEU A 595 -27.18 -9.69 26.02
N TYR A 596 -26.78 -9.48 27.28
CA TYR A 596 -27.33 -10.14 28.46
C TYR A 596 -28.02 -9.11 29.35
N THR A 597 -29.36 -9.15 29.41
CA THR A 597 -30.13 -8.16 30.17
C THR A 597 -31.54 -8.62 30.51
N VAL A 598 -32.35 -7.73 31.08
CA VAL A 598 -33.79 -7.92 31.27
C VAL A 598 -34.53 -6.85 30.48
N ALA A 599 -35.50 -7.26 29.66
CA ALA A 599 -36.26 -6.33 28.83
C ALA A 599 -37.76 -6.57 28.94
N GLN A 600 -38.54 -5.48 28.94
CA GLN A 600 -39.99 -5.55 28.90
C GLN A 600 -40.46 -5.70 27.45
N GLY A 601 -41.39 -6.61 27.20
CA GLY A 601 -42.02 -6.71 25.90
C GLY A 601 -43.06 -7.82 25.81
N THR A 602 -43.63 -7.98 24.62
CA THR A 602 -44.72 -8.92 24.37
C THR A 602 -44.20 -10.13 23.61
N ILE A 603 -44.30 -11.32 24.21
CA ILE A 603 -43.98 -12.60 23.56
C ILE A 603 -45.25 -13.46 23.59
N ASN A 604 -45.64 -14.05 22.45
CA ASN A 604 -46.87 -14.85 22.33
C ASN A 604 -48.15 -14.15 22.86
N GLY A 605 -48.23 -12.82 22.75
CA GLY A 605 -49.37 -12.02 23.21
C GLY A 605 -49.36 -11.67 24.71
N GLU A 606 -48.34 -12.07 25.46
CA GLU A 606 -48.18 -11.73 26.87
C GLU A 606 -47.10 -10.67 27.06
N THR A 607 -47.47 -9.52 27.62
CA THR A 607 -46.52 -8.47 28.01
C THR A 607 -45.97 -8.76 29.40
N ALA A 608 -44.67 -9.03 29.46
CA ALA A 608 -43.94 -9.30 30.70
C ALA A 608 -42.52 -8.74 30.62
N TRP A 609 -41.76 -8.93 31.69
CA TRP A 609 -40.32 -8.72 31.69
C TRP A 609 -39.64 -10.07 31.46
N TRP A 610 -38.77 -10.12 30.46
CA TRP A 610 -38.13 -11.34 29.97
C TRP A 610 -36.62 -11.24 30.13
N CYS A 611 -35.96 -12.35 30.42
CA CYS A 611 -34.51 -12.41 30.31
C CYS A 611 -34.12 -12.36 28.82
N VAL A 612 -33.05 -11.64 28.53
CA VAL A 612 -32.40 -11.60 27.23
C VAL A 612 -31.01 -12.19 27.43
N GLU A 613 -30.74 -13.30 26.76
CA GLU A 613 -29.46 -14.00 26.79
C GLU A 613 -29.00 -14.22 25.36
N GLY A 614 -27.79 -13.78 25.04
CA GLY A 614 -27.28 -13.85 23.68
C GLY A 614 -28.10 -13.04 22.67
N GLY A 615 -28.69 -11.92 23.08
CA GLY A 615 -29.54 -11.08 22.22
C GLY A 615 -30.99 -11.53 22.03
N GLY A 616 -31.41 -12.64 22.64
CA GLY A 616 -32.77 -13.14 22.50
C GLY A 616 -33.33 -13.81 23.75
N CYS A 617 -34.51 -14.40 23.62
CA CYS A 617 -35.26 -15.05 24.68
C CYS A 617 -35.95 -16.31 24.14
N VAL A 618 -35.84 -17.41 24.87
CA VAL A 618 -36.71 -18.58 24.71
C VAL A 618 -37.75 -18.54 25.82
N PRO A 619 -39.03 -18.27 25.54
CA PRO A 619 -40.05 -18.14 26.57
C PRO A 619 -40.35 -19.51 27.19
N ASN A 620 -40.58 -19.55 28.50
CA ASN A 620 -40.94 -20.75 29.26
C ASN A 620 -39.91 -21.89 29.23
N ALA A 621 -38.62 -21.57 29.08
CA ALA A 621 -37.58 -22.58 28.96
C ALA A 621 -36.59 -22.57 30.14
N PHE A 622 -36.25 -21.40 30.67
CA PHE A 622 -35.10 -21.28 31.57
C PHE A 622 -35.49 -20.69 32.94
N THR A 623 -34.74 -21.08 33.96
CA THR A 623 -34.82 -20.52 35.31
C THR A 623 -33.41 -20.17 35.73
N GLY A 624 -33.22 -18.98 36.29
CA GLY A 624 -31.89 -18.46 36.56
C GLY A 624 -31.92 -17.02 37.02
N THR A 625 -30.84 -16.29 36.72
CA THR A 625 -30.66 -14.91 37.16
C THR A 625 -30.13 -14.04 36.04
N ALA A 626 -30.60 -12.80 35.95
CA ALA A 626 -30.13 -11.81 34.98
C ALA A 626 -29.82 -10.48 35.65
N GLU A 627 -28.79 -9.77 35.18
CA GLU A 627 -28.45 -8.45 35.68
C GLU A 627 -29.26 -7.37 34.96
N TYR A 628 -29.83 -6.44 35.74
CA TYR A 628 -30.54 -5.28 35.22
C TYR A 628 -30.56 -4.14 36.24
N GLY A 629 -30.08 -2.95 35.84
CA GLY A 629 -30.04 -1.76 36.69
C GLY A 629 -29.09 -1.88 37.89
N GLY A 630 -27.95 -2.58 37.70
CA GLY A 630 -26.94 -2.81 38.76
C GLY A 630 -27.40 -3.78 39.86
N LYS A 631 -28.41 -4.60 39.56
CA LYS A 631 -29.00 -5.58 40.46
C LYS A 631 -29.21 -6.89 39.73
N VAL A 632 -29.19 -8.00 40.47
CA VAL A 632 -29.46 -9.34 39.95
C VAL A 632 -30.90 -9.72 40.23
N TRP A 633 -31.63 -10.13 39.18
CA TRP A 633 -33.04 -10.48 39.24
C TRP A 633 -33.22 -11.97 38.97
N TYR A 634 -34.09 -12.60 39.74
CA TYR A 634 -34.47 -13.99 39.51
C TYR A 634 -35.53 -14.08 38.41
N TYR A 635 -35.32 -14.98 37.45
CA TYR A 635 -36.30 -15.31 36.43
C TYR A 635 -36.66 -16.80 36.49
N ASP A 636 -37.92 -17.10 36.15
CA ASP A 636 -38.46 -18.45 36.08
C ASP A 636 -39.32 -18.55 34.83
N ASN A 637 -39.18 -19.63 34.06
CA ASN A 637 -39.78 -19.74 32.73
C ASN A 637 -39.41 -18.54 31.81
N SER A 638 -38.17 -18.06 31.97
CA SER A 638 -37.58 -16.90 31.29
C SER A 638 -38.24 -15.55 31.60
N LYS A 639 -39.12 -15.50 32.61
CA LYS A 639 -39.87 -14.30 33.04
C LYS A 639 -39.40 -13.80 34.39
N ILE A 640 -39.31 -12.48 34.52
CA ILE A 640 -38.99 -11.80 35.78
C ILE A 640 -40.31 -11.37 36.44
N ASP A 641 -40.49 -11.78 37.70
CA ASP A 641 -41.58 -11.33 38.56
C ASP A 641 -41.03 -10.51 39.73
N PHE A 642 -41.18 -9.19 39.64
CA PHE A 642 -40.73 -8.22 40.65
C PHE A 642 -41.49 -8.29 41.99
N SER A 643 -42.51 -9.13 42.11
CA SER A 643 -43.24 -9.35 43.37
C SER A 643 -42.81 -10.64 44.09
N LYS A 644 -42.05 -11.50 43.41
CA LYS A 644 -41.69 -12.85 43.88
C LYS A 644 -40.70 -12.78 45.03
N SER A 645 -41.01 -13.42 46.16
CA SER A 645 -40.10 -13.54 47.31
C SER A 645 -40.08 -14.97 47.81
N GLY A 646 -38.94 -15.43 48.35
CA GLY A 646 -38.75 -16.78 48.87
C GLY A 646 -37.42 -17.39 48.47
N THR A 647 -37.27 -18.68 48.79
CA THR A 647 -36.08 -19.47 48.45
C THR A 647 -36.40 -20.36 47.26
N TYR A 648 -35.58 -20.31 46.21
CA TYR A 648 -35.77 -21.04 44.96
C TYR A 648 -34.54 -21.88 44.63
N GLU A 649 -34.76 -23.10 44.15
CA GLU A 649 -33.70 -24.03 43.74
C GLU A 649 -33.70 -24.20 42.22
N HIS A 650 -32.51 -24.18 41.62
CA HIS A 650 -32.27 -24.59 40.24
C HIS A 650 -31.10 -25.56 40.19
N SER A 651 -31.22 -26.66 39.44
CA SER A 651 -30.15 -27.65 39.30
C SER A 651 -29.71 -27.77 37.86
N GLN A 652 -28.41 -27.71 37.61
CA GLN A 652 -27.80 -27.90 36.31
C GLN A 652 -26.85 -29.11 36.35
N GLY A 653 -27.03 -30.04 35.41
CA GLY A 653 -26.11 -31.16 35.21
C GLY A 653 -25.01 -30.79 34.23
N LEU A 654 -23.76 -31.08 34.59
CA LEU A 654 -22.59 -30.95 33.73
C LEU A 654 -21.93 -32.31 33.56
N MET A 655 -21.67 -32.67 32.30
CA MET A 655 -20.82 -33.81 31.95
C MET A 655 -19.38 -33.31 31.81
N ARG A 656 -18.46 -33.85 32.60
CA ARG A 656 -17.03 -33.59 32.43
C ARG A 656 -16.47 -34.39 31.26
N ASN A 657 -15.33 -33.96 30.72
CA ASN A 657 -14.63 -34.63 29.63
C ASN A 657 -14.23 -36.09 29.97
N ASP A 658 -14.12 -36.42 31.25
CA ASP A 658 -13.86 -37.78 31.76
C ASP A 658 -15.15 -38.63 31.96
N SER A 659 -16.28 -38.16 31.45
CA SER A 659 -17.61 -38.79 31.57
C SER A 659 -18.17 -38.89 32.99
N THR A 660 -17.66 -38.11 33.95
CA THR A 660 -18.31 -37.95 35.26
C THR A 660 -19.45 -36.93 35.20
N TYR A 661 -20.55 -37.23 35.88
CA TYR A 661 -21.71 -36.35 35.97
C TYR A 661 -21.65 -35.54 37.27
N VAL A 662 -21.67 -34.23 37.13
CA VAL A 662 -21.68 -33.28 38.25
C VAL A 662 -23.01 -32.53 38.24
N SER A 663 -23.74 -32.57 39.36
CA SER A 663 -24.95 -31.77 39.54
C SER A 663 -24.62 -30.53 40.36
N ILE A 664 -24.93 -29.34 39.83
CA ILE A 664 -24.77 -28.07 40.53
C ILE A 664 -26.16 -27.60 40.93
N HIS A 665 -26.39 -27.41 42.22
CA HIS A 665 -27.63 -26.91 42.81
C HIS A 665 -27.43 -25.46 43.25
N TYR A 666 -28.13 -24.55 42.60
CA TYR A 666 -28.19 -23.14 42.94
C TYR A 666 -29.40 -22.87 43.82
N MET A 667 -29.16 -22.27 44.99
CA MET A 667 -30.19 -21.83 45.93
C MET A 667 -30.21 -20.31 45.97
N TYR A 668 -31.29 -19.71 45.50
CA TYR A 668 -31.48 -18.27 45.45
C TYR A 668 -32.41 -17.81 46.56
N GLU A 669 -31.97 -16.86 47.38
CA GLU A 669 -32.85 -16.08 48.24
C GLU A 669 -33.29 -14.82 47.50
N VAL A 670 -34.59 -14.73 47.24
CA VAL A 670 -35.19 -13.67 46.42
C VAL A 670 -36.13 -12.84 47.28
N VAL A 671 -36.03 -11.51 47.18
CA VAL A 671 -36.95 -10.56 47.84
C VAL A 671 -37.41 -9.54 46.79
N ASN A 672 -38.72 -9.47 46.56
CA ASN A 672 -39.34 -8.62 45.53
C ASN A 672 -38.65 -8.77 44.15
N GLY A 673 -38.39 -10.01 43.74
CA GLY A 673 -37.74 -10.37 42.48
C GLY A 673 -36.21 -10.26 42.48
N GLN A 674 -35.62 -9.50 43.40
CA GLN A 674 -34.17 -9.30 43.46
C GLN A 674 -33.51 -10.47 44.21
N VAL A 675 -32.44 -11.02 43.64
CA VAL A 675 -31.58 -12.00 44.32
C VAL A 675 -30.73 -11.27 45.37
N ILE A 676 -30.89 -11.65 46.62
CA ILE A 676 -30.15 -11.08 47.75
C ILE A 676 -28.95 -11.97 48.11
N THR A 677 -29.12 -13.28 48.00
CA THR A 677 -28.09 -14.27 48.29
C THR A 677 -28.19 -15.44 47.30
N MET A 678 -27.05 -15.94 46.84
CA MET A 678 -26.97 -17.19 46.05
C MET A 678 -26.02 -18.14 46.76
N THR A 679 -26.48 -19.36 47.03
CA THR A 679 -25.65 -20.45 47.56
C THR A 679 -25.54 -21.55 46.51
N VAL A 680 -24.33 -22.04 46.26
CA VAL A 680 -24.07 -23.09 45.26
C VAL A 680 -23.62 -24.36 45.98
N HIS A 681 -24.29 -25.47 45.69
CA HIS A 681 -23.92 -26.79 46.16
C HIS A 681 -23.57 -27.67 44.97
N VAL A 682 -22.32 -28.16 44.93
CA VAL A 682 -21.86 -29.09 43.91
C VAL A 682 -21.92 -30.50 44.47
N ALA A 683 -22.63 -31.39 43.78
CA ALA A 683 -22.72 -32.82 44.09
C ALA A 683 -22.11 -33.64 42.95
N GLU A 684 -21.04 -34.38 43.23
CA GLU A 684 -20.44 -35.33 42.29
C GLU A 684 -21.14 -36.70 42.44
N GLY A 685 -21.64 -37.25 41.33
CA GLY A 685 -22.25 -38.59 41.29
C GLY A 685 -21.33 -39.61 40.62
N ASP A 686 -21.28 -40.83 41.19
CA ASP A 686 -20.54 -41.98 40.67
C ASP A 686 -20.91 -42.32 39.20
N GLN A 687 -19.93 -42.86 38.46
CA GLN A 687 -20.00 -43.19 37.03
C GLN A 687 -21.31 -43.87 36.59
N LEU A 688 -21.88 -43.38 35.48
CA LEU A 688 -22.95 -44.04 34.73
C LEU A 688 -22.51 -45.46 34.33
N GLN A 689 -23.06 -46.49 34.98
CA GLN A 689 -23.07 -47.84 34.41
C GLN A 689 -24.17 -47.91 33.33
N GLN A 690 -23.70 -47.96 32.07
CA GLN A 690 -24.37 -48.26 30.78
C GLN A 690 -25.87 -48.00 30.62
#